data_AF-A0A933GWT4-F1
#
_entry.id   AF-A0A933GWT4-F1
#
_cell.length_a   1.000
_cell.length_b   1.000
_cell.length_c   1.000
_cell.angle_alpha   90.00
_cell.angle_beta   90.00
_cell.angle_gamma   90.00
#
_symmetry.space_group_name_H-M   'P 1'
#
loop_
_entity.id
_entity.type
_entity.pdbx_description
1 polymer ?
#
loop_
_entity_poly.entity_id
_entity_poly.type
_entity_poly.pdbx_seq_one_letter_code
_entity_poly.pdbx_strand_id
1 'polypeptide(L)'
;MRPKITVLIAFLLLLALANFAAAQDLERAKALTAQGNSYMAAGDLPKAIELYSAAAEAHPRYLSSFFMRSRAYLQLDLFEQAREDLGYVLEIFGGSTQIGGGSRAQAVSQVLAMRALVGLALSDYAAALADARRALEEWDANPPAILALAYACHTHGQDDEAERTFRRLLPHDPATLPESSAGEIRAGIALSLVARGNVEAALSAVDEAKKDPAASGAAGAIEAIVRSASGRTGDLDRALALVDGDLSGAGNLRFLAEGLAFHAAGRHREALAALAQFPRTPFHPAAVLARGLSAAALGLAEDAAKDLAPLAGVLPRAKEAIAKLGDSSAVGHAIERRERDQGGASASDRASFALQEETFTLLSHEIRTSVRRYRFAQASADATRLAAGLSRPSLKEEAERMEASCKRYADLLGRMVAALAEGKASSREIELTPGVSGRPVSADSIEIKIEFEGGSAAVPWASLPFERFVEIARALEPAPEEWMALAELAFDHGRPSLGERYFVSAIQADAGSRAEASRRFAALSGTPEPAGGFEVHQGALVTPEAKKSLSKGLVLYEGQWVSRADKDHLEKGHQKIDGKWVPLTAKQLEARGYRRLEGKWLSSEEYARARGEWSAAWTKESPHYRVKTNQSEAFCGTLSELLEAAHAEYERFFGARPNGAPKMTMYAFSNYEDYKAYCDSLPGGGAPGAGGFAPSEPHTGCGWAKYGNEQYFLETIVHEAAHLYFFETRSVPPALPSWVHEGMATYFEGFRRDGGKWVWDHISRKRLSLLQWARGQNGLIPLPEFFVADAANLIDTDGAKAGVFYSQAWALYYFLQQTANPRYQSGWKSYWDKVTRGSPADLLQELGVDAPTLAGELDKYVQNL
;
A
#
# COMPACT_ATOMS: atom_id res chain seq x y z
N MET A 1 -27.85 6.20 -61.32
CA MET A 1 -28.63 6.69 -60.15
C MET A 1 -28.83 5.68 -59.01
N ARG A 2 -28.55 4.37 -59.16
CA ARG A 2 -28.85 3.35 -58.11
C ARG A 2 -27.83 3.15 -56.95
N PRO A 3 -26.50 3.42 -57.06
CA PRO A 3 -25.57 3.05 -55.98
C PRO A 3 -25.62 3.96 -54.74
N LYS A 4 -26.03 5.23 -54.88
CA LYS A 4 -26.13 6.16 -53.73
C LYS A 4 -27.30 5.85 -52.78
N ILE A 5 -28.39 5.29 -53.30
CA ILE A 5 -29.57 4.90 -52.50
C ILE A 5 -29.27 3.61 -51.72
N THR A 6 -28.54 2.65 -52.32
CA THR A 6 -28.16 1.40 -51.64
C THR A 6 -27.19 1.63 -50.48
N VAL A 7 -26.22 2.56 -50.64
CA VAL A 7 -25.29 2.94 -49.56
C VAL A 7 -26.02 3.66 -48.43
N LEU A 8 -26.98 4.54 -48.75
CA LEU A 8 -27.79 5.22 -47.74
C LEU A 8 -28.70 4.24 -46.98
N ILE A 9 -29.33 3.28 -47.68
CA ILE A 9 -30.16 2.25 -47.06
C ILE A 9 -29.31 1.33 -46.17
N ALA A 10 -28.12 0.92 -46.61
CA ALA A 10 -27.19 0.13 -45.80
C ALA A 10 -26.70 0.89 -44.57
N PHE A 11 -26.40 2.19 -44.70
CA PHE A 11 -26.02 3.05 -43.58
C PHE A 11 -27.17 3.24 -42.58
N LEU A 12 -28.39 3.44 -43.05
CA LEU A 12 -29.58 3.54 -42.20
C LEU A 12 -29.93 2.20 -41.52
N LEU A 13 -29.71 1.07 -42.18
CA LEU A 13 -29.84 -0.28 -41.59
C LEU A 13 -28.77 -0.54 -40.53
N LEU A 14 -27.52 -0.13 -40.76
CA LEU A 14 -26.44 -0.23 -39.77
C LEU A 14 -26.70 0.66 -38.55
N LEU A 15 -27.20 1.88 -38.76
CA LEU A 15 -27.66 2.78 -37.69
C LEU A 15 -28.86 2.19 -36.92
N ALA A 16 -29.82 1.58 -37.62
CA ALA A 16 -30.96 0.93 -36.98
C ALA A 16 -30.54 -0.31 -36.17
N LEU A 17 -29.60 -1.12 -36.68
CA LEU A 17 -29.03 -2.27 -35.97
C LEU A 17 -28.20 -1.83 -34.76
N ALA A 18 -27.40 -0.79 -34.89
CA ALA A 18 -26.62 -0.22 -33.78
C ALA A 18 -27.54 0.37 -32.68
N ASN A 19 -28.60 1.09 -33.07
CA ASN A 19 -29.60 1.59 -32.13
C ASN A 19 -30.40 0.47 -31.45
N PHE A 20 -30.70 -0.61 -32.18
CA PHE A 20 -31.39 -1.77 -31.63
C PHE A 20 -30.52 -2.53 -30.62
N ALA A 21 -29.23 -2.72 -30.93
CA ALA A 21 -28.26 -3.32 -30.01
C ALA A 21 -28.09 -2.46 -28.74
N ALA A 22 -27.90 -1.14 -28.89
CA ALA A 22 -27.79 -0.22 -27.75
C ALA A 22 -29.05 -0.21 -26.87
N ALA A 23 -30.24 -0.36 -27.47
CA ALA A 23 -31.50 -0.47 -26.73
C ALA A 23 -31.58 -1.78 -25.93
N GLN A 24 -31.13 -2.91 -26.50
CA GLN A 24 -31.07 -4.20 -25.79
C GLN A 24 -30.09 -4.17 -24.62
N ASP A 25 -28.92 -3.56 -24.82
CA ASP A 25 -27.89 -3.39 -23.80
C ASP A 25 -28.38 -2.52 -22.64
N LEU A 26 -29.10 -1.43 -22.93
CA LEU A 26 -29.73 -0.59 -21.92
C LEU A 26 -30.78 -1.33 -21.09
N GLU A 27 -31.66 -2.10 -21.74
CA GLU A 27 -32.68 -2.89 -21.02
C GLU A 27 -32.05 -4.00 -20.17
N ARG A 28 -30.97 -4.62 -20.65
CA ARG A 28 -30.18 -5.57 -19.87
C ARG A 28 -29.56 -4.90 -18.63
N ALA A 29 -28.97 -3.72 -18.78
CA ALA A 29 -28.39 -2.97 -17.67
C ALA A 29 -29.43 -2.56 -16.62
N LYS A 30 -30.63 -2.14 -17.04
CA LYS A 30 -31.75 -1.85 -16.13
C LYS A 30 -32.19 -3.09 -15.36
N ALA A 31 -32.35 -4.23 -16.04
CA ALA A 31 -32.75 -5.48 -15.42
C ALA A 31 -31.73 -5.97 -14.38
N LEU A 32 -30.43 -5.93 -14.71
CA LEU A 32 -29.35 -6.28 -13.80
C LEU A 32 -29.29 -5.34 -12.60
N THR A 33 -29.49 -4.03 -12.80
CA THR A 33 -29.55 -3.06 -11.70
C THR A 33 -30.76 -3.31 -10.78
N ALA A 34 -31.92 -3.63 -11.34
CA ALA A 34 -33.10 -3.98 -10.54
C ALA A 34 -32.89 -5.26 -9.70
N GLN A 35 -32.18 -6.24 -10.26
CA GLN A 35 -31.77 -7.43 -9.50
C GLN A 35 -30.77 -7.05 -8.40
N GLY A 36 -29.76 -6.25 -8.71
CA GLY A 36 -28.79 -5.74 -7.73
C GLY A 36 -29.48 -5.03 -6.56
N ASN A 37 -30.48 -4.20 -6.83
CA ASN A 37 -31.29 -3.53 -5.81
C ASN A 37 -32.00 -4.52 -4.87
N SER A 38 -32.42 -5.68 -5.38
CA SER A 38 -33.06 -6.72 -4.58
C SER A 38 -32.08 -7.37 -3.60
N TYR A 39 -30.84 -7.63 -4.04
CA TYR A 39 -29.78 -8.17 -3.17
C TYR A 39 -29.25 -7.12 -2.20
N MET A 40 -29.17 -5.86 -2.62
CA MET A 40 -28.86 -4.72 -1.75
C MET A 40 -29.87 -4.60 -0.60
N ALA A 41 -31.17 -4.72 -0.90
CA ALA A 41 -32.23 -4.72 0.12
C ALA A 41 -32.18 -5.97 1.03
N ALA A 42 -31.69 -7.10 0.51
CA ALA A 42 -31.48 -8.33 1.29
C ALA A 42 -30.18 -8.30 2.13
N GLY A 43 -29.35 -7.26 1.99
CA GLY A 43 -28.06 -7.14 2.69
C GLY A 43 -26.93 -7.96 2.07
N ASP A 44 -27.14 -8.62 0.92
CA ASP A 44 -26.09 -9.31 0.18
C ASP A 44 -25.36 -8.32 -0.73
N LEU A 45 -24.53 -7.50 -0.09
CA LEU A 45 -23.77 -6.44 -0.74
C LEU A 45 -22.79 -6.96 -1.81
N PRO A 46 -22.07 -8.09 -1.60
CA PRO A 46 -21.23 -8.67 -2.65
C PRO A 46 -22.03 -9.06 -3.90
N LYS A 47 -23.19 -9.69 -3.75
CA LYS A 47 -24.02 -10.07 -4.91
C LYS A 47 -24.64 -8.85 -5.60
N ALA A 48 -25.02 -7.83 -4.83
CA ALA A 48 -25.48 -6.55 -5.37
C ALA A 48 -24.38 -5.89 -6.23
N ILE A 49 -23.14 -5.83 -5.73
CA ILE A 49 -21.98 -5.29 -6.46
C ILE A 49 -21.74 -6.06 -7.76
N GLU A 50 -21.77 -7.40 -7.73
CA GLU A 50 -21.61 -8.24 -8.93
C GLU A 50 -22.63 -7.86 -10.02
N LEU A 51 -23.91 -7.72 -9.63
CA LEU A 51 -25.00 -7.37 -10.54
C LEU A 51 -24.92 -5.94 -11.04
N TYR A 52 -24.53 -4.97 -10.21
CA TYR A 52 -24.30 -3.61 -10.66
C TYR A 52 -23.08 -3.50 -11.58
N SER A 53 -22.00 -4.25 -11.31
CA SER A 53 -20.84 -4.33 -12.21
C SER A 53 -21.24 -4.93 -13.56
N ALA A 54 -22.01 -6.01 -13.57
CA ALA A 54 -22.55 -6.57 -14.81
C ALA A 54 -23.48 -5.58 -15.55
N ALA A 55 -24.25 -4.76 -14.82
CA ALA A 55 -25.07 -3.70 -15.42
C ALA A 55 -24.22 -2.57 -16.02
N ALA A 56 -23.16 -2.16 -15.33
CA ALA A 56 -22.19 -1.17 -15.81
C ALA A 56 -21.45 -1.65 -17.07
N GLU A 57 -21.07 -2.93 -17.12
CA GLU A 57 -20.50 -3.58 -18.31
C GLU A 57 -21.49 -3.62 -19.47
N ALA A 58 -22.74 -3.99 -19.21
CA ALA A 58 -23.78 -4.11 -20.24
C ALA A 58 -24.08 -2.76 -20.90
N HIS A 59 -24.09 -1.66 -20.15
CA HIS A 59 -24.30 -0.34 -20.74
C HIS A 59 -23.54 0.74 -19.94
N PRO A 60 -22.30 1.10 -20.32
CA PRO A 60 -21.43 2.01 -19.55
C PRO A 60 -22.00 3.43 -19.34
N ARG A 61 -22.91 3.88 -20.21
CA ARG A 61 -23.60 5.17 -20.03
C ARG A 61 -24.84 5.07 -19.14
N TYR A 62 -25.18 3.90 -18.61
CA TYR A 62 -26.30 3.73 -17.68
C TYR A 62 -25.83 4.00 -16.25
N LEU A 63 -25.70 5.28 -15.91
CA LEU A 63 -25.05 5.75 -14.68
C LEU A 63 -25.70 5.29 -13.36
N SER A 64 -26.94 4.78 -13.42
CA SER A 64 -27.62 4.25 -12.22
C SER A 64 -26.92 3.00 -11.66
N SER A 65 -26.24 2.20 -12.50
CA SER A 65 -25.48 1.04 -12.02
C SER A 65 -24.27 1.46 -11.18
N PHE A 66 -23.48 2.42 -11.65
CA PHE A 66 -22.34 2.98 -10.92
C PHE A 66 -22.77 3.66 -9.61
N PHE A 67 -23.86 4.43 -9.65
CA PHE A 67 -24.40 5.08 -8.45
C PHE A 67 -24.92 4.06 -7.42
N MET A 68 -25.56 2.97 -7.84
CA MET A 68 -25.98 1.92 -6.90
C MET A 68 -24.79 1.08 -6.39
N ARG A 69 -23.77 0.86 -7.22
CA ARG A 69 -22.53 0.17 -6.84
C ARG A 69 -21.73 0.95 -5.81
N SER A 70 -21.62 2.27 -5.96
CA SER A 70 -20.96 3.12 -4.97
C SER A 70 -21.65 3.09 -3.60
N ARG A 71 -22.98 2.98 -3.56
CA ARG A 71 -23.73 2.76 -2.31
C ARG A 71 -23.37 1.43 -1.65
N ALA A 72 -23.24 0.37 -2.44
CA ALA A 72 -22.85 -0.95 -1.91
C ALA A 72 -21.40 -0.94 -1.40
N TYR A 73 -20.50 -0.24 -2.09
CA TYR A 73 -19.13 -0.01 -1.62
C TYR A 73 -19.07 0.76 -0.31
N LEU A 74 -19.90 1.80 -0.15
CA LEU A 74 -19.96 2.60 1.06
C LEU A 74 -20.35 1.77 2.30
N GLN A 75 -21.28 0.83 2.14
CA GLN A 75 -21.70 -0.10 3.20
C GLN A 75 -20.66 -1.19 3.54
N LEU A 76 -19.66 -1.39 2.68
CA LEU A 76 -18.54 -2.31 2.89
C LEU A 76 -17.23 -1.59 3.26
N ASP A 77 -17.28 -0.30 3.59
CA ASP A 77 -16.12 0.55 3.85
C ASP A 77 -15.10 0.63 2.68
N LEU A 78 -15.55 0.36 1.45
CA LEU A 78 -14.76 0.43 0.21
C LEU A 78 -14.80 1.86 -0.39
N PHE A 79 -14.31 2.83 0.39
CA PHE A 79 -14.51 4.25 0.12
C PHE A 79 -13.83 4.74 -1.16
N GLU A 80 -12.66 4.21 -1.50
CA GLU A 80 -11.94 4.62 -2.71
C GLU A 80 -12.69 4.21 -3.99
N GLN A 81 -13.20 2.98 -4.03
CA GLN A 81 -14.02 2.47 -5.13
C GLN A 81 -15.35 3.25 -5.21
N ALA A 82 -15.94 3.61 -4.07
CA ALA A 82 -17.13 4.47 -4.05
C ALA A 82 -16.84 5.86 -4.63
N ARG A 83 -15.68 6.46 -4.28
CA ARG A 83 -15.23 7.76 -4.78
C ARG A 83 -15.04 7.75 -6.31
N GLU A 84 -14.42 6.70 -6.83
CA GLU A 84 -14.20 6.51 -8.27
C GLU A 84 -15.52 6.43 -9.04
N ASP A 85 -16.45 5.56 -8.60
CA ASP A 85 -17.76 5.41 -9.25
C ASP A 85 -18.56 6.72 -9.23
N LEU A 86 -18.55 7.45 -8.11
CA LEU A 86 -19.23 8.75 -7.98
C LEU A 86 -18.56 9.84 -8.84
N GLY A 87 -17.23 9.79 -8.96
CA GLY A 87 -16.46 10.66 -9.87
C GLY A 87 -16.84 10.43 -11.33
N TYR A 88 -16.86 9.17 -11.76
CA TYR A 88 -17.27 8.77 -13.10
C TYR A 88 -18.70 9.23 -13.42
N VAL A 89 -19.62 9.02 -12.47
CA VAL A 89 -21.00 9.48 -12.61
C VAL A 89 -21.06 10.98 -12.87
N LEU A 90 -20.34 11.81 -12.11
CA LEU A 90 -20.32 13.27 -12.27
C LEU A 90 -19.69 13.73 -13.58
N GLU A 91 -18.63 13.04 -14.03
CA GLU A 91 -17.94 13.33 -15.29
C GLU A 91 -18.87 13.11 -16.49
N ILE A 92 -19.54 11.96 -16.55
CA ILE A 92 -20.41 11.60 -17.67
C ILE A 92 -21.75 12.35 -17.64
N PHE A 93 -22.26 12.72 -16.46
CA PHE A 93 -23.53 13.45 -16.31
C PHE A 93 -23.52 14.82 -17.04
N GLY A 94 -22.35 15.34 -17.39
CA GLY A 94 -22.17 16.52 -18.27
C GLY A 94 -22.98 16.48 -19.57
N GLY A 95 -23.35 15.29 -20.08
CA GLY A 95 -24.22 15.10 -21.24
C GLY A 95 -25.46 14.21 -20.99
N SER A 96 -26.63 14.84 -20.88
CA SER A 96 -27.99 14.30 -21.17
C SER A 96 -28.47 12.94 -20.61
N THR A 97 -27.93 12.41 -19.50
CA THR A 97 -28.37 11.10 -18.96
C THR A 97 -29.12 11.22 -17.62
N GLN A 98 -30.05 10.30 -17.33
CA GLN A 98 -30.90 10.30 -16.13
C GLN A 98 -30.38 9.29 -15.08
N ILE A 99 -30.32 9.68 -13.81
CA ILE A 99 -30.06 8.80 -12.64
C ILE A 99 -31.29 8.89 -11.74
N GLY A 100 -31.95 7.76 -11.49
CA GLY A 100 -33.13 7.70 -10.62
C GLY A 100 -34.36 8.50 -11.10
N GLY A 101 -35.35 8.62 -10.20
CA GLY A 101 -36.54 9.47 -10.40
C GLY A 101 -36.34 10.84 -9.77
N GLY A 102 -36.21 11.88 -10.59
CA GLY A 102 -35.98 13.26 -10.13
C GLY A 102 -35.48 14.18 -11.25
N SER A 103 -35.33 15.47 -10.97
CA SER A 103 -34.72 16.42 -11.90
C SER A 103 -33.21 16.16 -12.03
N ARG A 104 -32.60 16.66 -13.11
CA ARG A 104 -31.13 16.62 -13.31
C ARG A 104 -30.38 17.19 -12.10
N ALA A 105 -30.85 18.29 -11.54
CA ALA A 105 -30.26 18.93 -10.37
C ALA A 105 -30.33 18.03 -9.12
N GLN A 106 -31.48 17.36 -8.90
CA GLN A 106 -31.62 16.41 -7.80
C GLN A 106 -30.67 15.21 -7.91
N ALA A 107 -30.47 14.69 -9.12
CA ALA A 107 -29.52 13.61 -9.36
C ALA A 107 -28.06 14.04 -9.10
N VAL A 108 -27.64 15.21 -9.60
CA VAL A 108 -26.30 15.77 -9.31
C VAL A 108 -26.12 15.97 -7.80
N SER A 109 -27.13 16.53 -7.13
CA SER A 109 -27.13 16.73 -5.70
C SER A 109 -26.94 15.43 -4.93
N GLN A 110 -27.64 14.34 -5.30
CA GLN A 110 -27.50 13.04 -4.65
C GLN A 110 -26.08 12.46 -4.80
N VAL A 111 -25.49 12.55 -5.99
CA VAL A 111 -24.14 12.04 -6.26
C VAL A 111 -23.09 12.84 -5.50
N LEU A 112 -23.19 14.18 -5.50
CA LEU A 112 -22.30 15.05 -4.73
C LEU A 112 -22.44 14.82 -3.22
N ALA A 113 -23.65 14.64 -2.72
CA ALA A 113 -23.89 14.35 -1.30
C ALA A 113 -23.21 13.05 -0.86
N MET A 114 -23.33 11.99 -1.66
CA MET A 114 -22.64 10.74 -1.38
C MET A 114 -21.12 10.87 -1.49
N ARG A 115 -20.62 11.62 -2.48
CA ARG A 115 -19.18 11.84 -2.62
C ARG A 115 -18.61 12.64 -1.45
N ALA A 116 -19.40 13.58 -0.91
CA ALA A 116 -19.06 14.28 0.31
C ALA A 116 -18.98 13.34 1.53
N LEU A 117 -19.95 12.43 1.71
CA LEU A 117 -19.90 11.42 2.79
C LEU A 117 -18.68 10.49 2.67
N VAL A 118 -18.37 10.03 1.45
CA VAL A 118 -17.16 9.26 1.15
C VAL A 118 -15.89 10.07 1.44
N GLY A 119 -15.87 11.34 1.06
CA GLY A 119 -14.75 12.26 1.34
C GLY A 119 -14.53 12.43 2.84
N LEU A 120 -15.60 12.56 3.65
CA LEU A 120 -15.50 12.58 5.10
C LEU A 120 -14.86 11.28 5.64
N ALA A 121 -15.29 10.11 5.15
CA ALA A 121 -14.74 8.81 5.56
C ALA A 121 -13.26 8.62 5.15
N LEU A 122 -12.86 9.16 3.99
CA LEU A 122 -11.48 9.21 3.51
C LEU A 122 -10.63 10.32 4.13
N SER A 123 -11.23 11.12 5.02
CA SER A 123 -10.59 12.28 5.65
C SER A 123 -10.19 13.41 4.68
N ASP A 124 -10.85 13.49 3.51
CA ASP A 124 -10.75 14.60 2.55
C ASP A 124 -11.79 15.68 2.86
N TYR A 125 -11.62 16.33 4.00
CA TYR A 125 -12.64 17.21 4.58
C TYR A 125 -12.94 18.44 3.72
N ALA A 126 -11.93 19.04 3.09
CA ALA A 126 -12.10 20.22 2.27
C ALA A 126 -12.91 19.91 1.00
N ALA A 127 -12.61 18.81 0.31
CA ALA A 127 -13.40 18.37 -0.84
C ALA A 127 -14.82 17.98 -0.43
N ALA A 128 -14.96 17.29 0.71
CA ALA A 128 -16.27 16.93 1.24
C ALA A 128 -17.16 18.15 1.54
N LEU A 129 -16.59 19.20 2.13
CA LEU A 129 -17.31 20.45 2.39
C LEU A 129 -17.75 21.13 1.09
N ALA A 130 -16.87 21.18 0.08
CA ALA A 130 -17.17 21.77 -1.21
C ALA A 130 -18.30 21.01 -1.93
N ASP A 131 -18.23 19.69 -1.93
CA ASP A 131 -19.25 18.82 -2.53
C ASP A 131 -20.59 18.92 -1.81
N ALA A 132 -20.60 18.96 -0.48
CA ALA A 132 -21.83 19.09 0.30
C ALA A 132 -22.53 20.43 0.06
N ARG A 133 -21.76 21.53 -0.04
CA ARG A 133 -22.33 22.85 -0.37
C ARG A 133 -22.89 22.87 -1.78
N ARG A 134 -22.12 22.39 -2.76
CA ARG A 134 -22.58 22.29 -4.16
C ARG A 134 -23.81 21.38 -4.29
N ALA A 135 -23.89 20.29 -3.53
CA ALA A 135 -25.08 19.44 -3.52
C ALA A 135 -26.33 20.22 -3.09
N LEU A 136 -26.23 21.09 -2.07
CA LEU A 136 -27.36 21.89 -1.60
C LEU A 136 -27.72 23.07 -2.51
N GLU A 137 -26.77 23.57 -3.30
CA GLU A 137 -27.06 24.52 -4.39
C GLU A 137 -27.98 23.89 -5.45
N GLU A 138 -27.76 22.61 -5.77
CA GLU A 138 -28.54 21.86 -6.75
C GLU A 138 -29.89 21.38 -6.18
N TRP A 139 -29.93 20.98 -4.90
CA TRP A 139 -31.16 20.59 -4.21
C TRP A 139 -31.03 20.82 -2.70
N ASP A 140 -31.51 21.97 -2.23
CA ASP A 140 -31.40 22.40 -0.83
C ASP A 140 -32.10 21.47 0.17
N ALA A 141 -33.15 20.74 -0.25
CA ALA A 141 -33.88 19.82 0.62
C ALA A 141 -33.30 18.38 0.62
N ASN A 142 -32.10 18.16 0.08
CA ASN A 142 -31.47 16.84 -0.02
C ASN A 142 -30.94 16.36 1.35
N PRO A 143 -31.56 15.35 2.02
CA PRO A 143 -31.19 14.99 3.38
C PRO A 143 -29.75 14.44 3.52
N PRO A 144 -29.25 13.54 2.64
CA PRO A 144 -27.82 13.20 2.60
C PRO A 144 -26.87 14.39 2.46
N ALA A 145 -27.23 15.41 1.67
CA ALA A 145 -26.38 16.60 1.51
C ALA A 145 -26.37 17.48 2.76
N ILE A 146 -27.53 17.62 3.42
CA ILE A 146 -27.65 18.31 4.71
C ILE A 146 -26.80 17.59 5.77
N LEU A 147 -26.86 16.26 5.83
CA LEU A 147 -26.06 15.46 6.74
C LEU A 147 -24.55 15.62 6.49
N ALA A 148 -24.13 15.49 5.23
CA ALA A 148 -22.74 15.67 4.83
C ALA A 148 -22.23 17.08 5.16
N LEU A 149 -23.04 18.12 4.89
CA LEU A 149 -22.70 19.50 5.23
C LEU A 149 -22.58 19.68 6.74
N ALA A 150 -23.50 19.12 7.53
CA ALA A 150 -23.46 19.27 8.98
C ALA A 150 -22.18 18.66 9.58
N TYR A 151 -21.79 17.45 9.17
CA TYR A 151 -20.53 16.84 9.60
C TYR A 151 -19.29 17.56 9.06
N ALA A 152 -19.32 18.04 7.82
CA ALA A 152 -18.23 18.81 7.25
C ALA A 152 -18.03 20.14 8.00
N CYS A 153 -19.11 20.88 8.27
CA CYS A 153 -19.09 22.12 9.05
C CYS A 153 -18.55 21.88 10.46
N HIS A 154 -19.01 20.84 11.16
CA HIS A 154 -18.51 20.51 12.50
C HIS A 154 -17.00 20.19 12.47
N THR A 155 -16.53 19.41 11.48
CA THR A 155 -15.10 19.12 11.30
C THR A 155 -14.25 20.37 11.03
N HIS A 156 -14.83 21.41 10.41
CA HIS A 156 -14.17 22.70 10.17
C HIS A 156 -14.35 23.72 11.31
N GLY A 157 -14.91 23.31 12.46
CA GLY A 157 -15.19 24.20 13.59
C GLY A 157 -16.30 25.23 13.31
N GLN A 158 -17.10 25.03 12.27
CA GLN A 158 -18.26 25.85 11.93
C GLN A 158 -19.49 25.38 12.72
N ASP A 159 -19.38 25.28 14.04
CA ASP A 159 -20.35 24.58 14.89
C ASP A 159 -21.74 25.23 14.94
N ASP A 160 -21.83 26.56 14.76
CA ASP A 160 -23.12 27.22 14.65
C ASP A 160 -23.87 26.83 13.36
N GLU A 161 -23.14 26.74 12.25
CA GLU A 161 -23.70 26.27 10.98
C GLU A 161 -24.01 24.78 11.05
N ALA A 162 -23.14 23.97 11.66
CA ALA A 162 -23.34 22.55 11.85
C ALA A 162 -24.62 22.25 12.65
N GLU A 163 -24.82 22.93 13.80
CA GLU A 163 -26.01 22.75 14.62
C GLU A 163 -27.29 23.11 13.84
N ARG A 164 -27.31 24.27 13.20
CA ARG A 164 -28.45 24.70 12.37
C ARG A 164 -28.73 23.71 11.25
N THR A 165 -27.67 23.14 10.66
CA THR A 165 -27.78 22.19 9.56
C THR A 165 -28.29 20.83 10.04
N PHE A 166 -27.80 20.29 11.17
CA PHE A 166 -28.35 19.07 11.77
C PHE A 166 -29.83 19.21 12.13
N ARG A 167 -30.26 20.37 12.64
CA ARG A 167 -31.68 20.61 12.96
C ARG A 167 -32.60 20.55 11.75
N ARG A 168 -32.10 20.82 10.54
CA ARG A 168 -32.86 20.66 9.30
C ARG A 168 -33.23 19.20 9.02
N LEU A 169 -32.53 18.23 9.62
CA LEU A 169 -32.81 16.80 9.47
C LEU A 169 -33.92 16.30 10.40
N LEU A 170 -34.25 17.01 11.48
CA LEU A 170 -35.27 16.57 12.45
C LEU A 170 -36.67 16.34 11.85
N PRO A 171 -37.14 17.12 10.85
CA PRO A 171 -38.42 16.86 10.19
C PRO A 171 -38.41 15.67 9.23
N HIS A 172 -37.24 15.14 8.86
CA HIS A 172 -37.11 14.03 7.92
C HIS A 172 -37.21 12.69 8.65
N ASP A 173 -37.80 11.69 8.00
CA ASP A 173 -37.80 10.32 8.51
C ASP A 173 -36.36 9.77 8.54
N PRO A 174 -35.81 9.43 9.71
CA PRO A 174 -34.46 8.87 9.81
C PRO A 174 -34.26 7.60 8.98
N ALA A 175 -35.33 6.82 8.72
CA ALA A 175 -35.25 5.64 7.86
C ALA A 175 -34.95 5.98 6.38
N THR A 176 -35.12 7.24 5.98
CA THR A 176 -34.80 7.74 4.63
C THR A 176 -33.37 8.27 4.49
N LEU A 177 -32.62 8.35 5.61
CA LEU A 177 -31.20 8.70 5.63
C LEU A 177 -30.39 7.40 5.58
N PRO A 178 -29.71 7.10 4.46
CA PRO A 178 -28.76 6.00 4.44
C PRO A 178 -27.72 6.29 5.51
N GLU A 179 -27.50 5.32 6.40
CA GLU A 179 -26.39 5.36 7.36
C GLU A 179 -26.55 6.37 8.51
N SER A 180 -27.74 6.86 8.89
CA SER A 180 -27.85 7.65 10.14
C SER A 180 -29.17 7.48 10.88
N SER A 181 -29.09 7.41 12.21
CA SER A 181 -30.22 7.29 13.14
C SER A 181 -30.62 8.65 13.73
N ALA A 182 -31.84 8.75 14.25
CA ALA A 182 -32.28 9.94 15.00
C ALA A 182 -31.37 10.25 16.20
N GLY A 183 -30.82 9.20 16.83
CA GLY A 183 -29.84 9.33 17.90
C GLY A 183 -28.54 10.01 17.46
N GLU A 184 -28.00 9.65 16.29
CA GLU A 184 -26.78 10.24 15.73
C GLU A 184 -26.97 11.70 15.30
N ILE A 185 -28.11 12.05 14.72
CA ILE A 185 -28.45 13.44 14.39
C ILE A 185 -28.48 14.29 15.66
N ARG A 186 -29.13 13.79 16.72
CA ARG A 186 -29.20 14.49 18.01
C ARG A 186 -27.85 14.55 18.72
N ALA A 187 -27.02 13.53 18.59
CA ALA A 187 -25.63 13.57 19.07
C ALA A 187 -24.83 14.65 18.34
N GLY A 188 -24.99 14.80 17.02
CA GLY A 188 -24.39 15.87 16.23
C GLY A 188 -24.79 17.26 16.74
N ILE A 189 -26.09 17.52 16.94
CA ILE A 189 -26.61 18.77 17.53
C ILE A 189 -25.96 19.03 18.89
N ALA A 190 -25.97 18.03 19.77
CA ALA A 190 -25.47 18.16 21.13
C ALA A 190 -23.96 18.43 21.17
N LEU A 191 -23.18 17.78 20.31
CA LEU A 191 -21.73 18.01 20.20
C LEU A 191 -21.40 19.38 19.59
N SER A 192 -22.16 19.86 18.60
CA SER A 192 -22.00 21.23 18.10
C SER A 192 -22.30 22.26 19.20
N LEU A 193 -23.31 22.03 20.05
CA LEU A 193 -23.60 22.88 21.21
C LEU A 193 -22.47 22.86 22.26
N VAL A 194 -21.90 21.69 22.56
CA VAL A 194 -20.77 21.57 23.49
C VAL A 194 -19.52 22.25 22.91
N ALA A 195 -19.24 22.11 21.62
CA ALA A 195 -18.11 22.76 20.94
C ALA A 195 -18.20 24.30 21.01
N ARG A 196 -19.43 24.85 21.02
CA ARG A 196 -19.71 26.27 21.26
C ARG A 196 -19.66 26.69 22.73
N GLY A 197 -19.32 25.78 23.65
CA GLY A 197 -19.30 26.02 25.09
C GLY A 197 -20.67 26.04 25.77
N ASN A 198 -21.73 25.61 25.09
CA ASN A 198 -23.11 25.77 25.53
C ASN A 198 -23.68 24.46 26.10
N VAL A 199 -23.04 23.96 27.17
CA VAL A 199 -23.33 22.61 27.73
C VAL A 199 -24.77 22.49 28.26
N GLU A 200 -25.33 23.55 28.84
CA GLU A 200 -26.73 23.55 29.30
C GLU A 200 -27.72 23.37 28.14
N ALA A 201 -27.47 24.03 27.01
CA ALA A 201 -28.27 23.84 25.81
C ALA A 201 -28.11 22.41 25.25
N ALA A 202 -26.92 21.84 25.33
CA ALA A 202 -26.68 20.45 24.93
C ALA A 202 -27.44 19.45 25.82
N LEU A 203 -27.48 19.67 27.14
CA LEU A 203 -28.29 18.87 28.07
C LEU A 203 -29.80 19.08 27.86
N SER A 204 -30.25 20.28 27.52
CA SER A 204 -31.64 20.50 27.09
C SER A 204 -31.98 19.70 25.83
N ALA A 205 -31.05 19.61 24.86
CA ALA A 205 -31.23 18.79 23.66
C ALA A 205 -31.27 17.27 23.98
N VAL A 206 -30.57 16.83 25.02
CA VAL A 206 -30.72 15.46 25.56
C VAL A 206 -32.13 15.24 26.12
N ASP A 207 -32.68 16.20 26.85
CA ASP A 207 -34.04 16.09 27.39
C ASP A 207 -35.12 16.14 26.29
N GLU A 208 -34.86 16.84 25.19
CA GLU A 208 -35.67 16.74 23.97
C GLU A 208 -35.55 15.33 23.34
N ALA A 209 -34.34 14.75 23.29
CA ALA A 209 -34.13 13.39 22.78
C ALA A 209 -34.90 12.33 23.61
N LYS A 210 -34.97 12.50 24.94
CA LYS A 210 -35.75 11.62 25.84
C LYS A 210 -37.25 11.63 25.52
N LYS A 211 -37.77 12.74 25.00
CA LYS A 211 -39.20 12.92 24.66
C LYS A 211 -39.53 12.48 23.24
N ASP A 212 -38.53 12.29 22.38
CA ASP A 212 -38.68 11.84 21.01
C ASP A 212 -38.65 10.30 20.94
N PRO A 213 -39.75 9.62 20.57
CA PRO A 213 -39.78 8.17 20.45
C PRO A 213 -38.70 7.59 19.52
N ALA A 214 -38.26 8.33 18.51
CA ALA A 214 -37.24 7.86 17.57
C ALA A 214 -35.81 7.92 18.15
N ALA A 215 -35.59 8.70 19.21
CA ALA A 215 -34.27 8.93 19.80
C ALA A 215 -34.17 8.61 21.30
N SER A 216 -35.28 8.30 21.97
CA SER A 216 -35.32 8.07 23.41
C SER A 216 -34.42 6.92 23.87
N GLY A 217 -34.26 5.87 23.04
CA GLY A 217 -33.33 4.77 23.29
C GLY A 217 -31.84 5.17 23.27
N ALA A 218 -31.51 6.24 22.55
CA ALA A 218 -30.14 6.76 22.43
C ALA A 218 -29.83 7.88 23.44
N ALA A 219 -30.83 8.39 24.16
CA ALA A 219 -30.68 9.56 25.03
C ALA A 219 -29.59 9.40 26.11
N GLY A 220 -29.43 8.20 26.68
CA GLY A 220 -28.36 7.91 27.65
C GLY A 220 -26.96 8.01 27.04
N ALA A 221 -26.79 7.53 25.80
CA ALA A 221 -25.53 7.63 25.07
C ALA A 221 -25.23 9.09 24.68
N ILE A 222 -26.23 9.85 24.21
CA ILE A 222 -26.08 11.28 23.90
C ILE A 222 -25.70 12.05 25.17
N GLU A 223 -26.32 11.75 26.31
CA GLU A 223 -25.98 12.38 27.59
C GLU A 223 -24.53 12.09 27.99
N ALA A 224 -24.07 10.84 27.84
CA ALA A 224 -22.69 10.47 28.10
C ALA A 224 -21.72 11.24 27.20
N ILE A 225 -21.99 11.30 25.89
CA ILE A 225 -21.21 12.06 24.90
C ILE A 225 -21.08 13.54 25.31
N VAL A 226 -22.19 14.19 25.64
CA VAL A 226 -22.21 15.61 26.07
C VAL A 226 -21.36 15.81 27.30
N ARG A 227 -21.54 14.96 28.30
CA ARG A 227 -20.83 15.07 29.58
C ARG A 227 -19.34 14.80 29.43
N SER A 228 -18.93 13.82 28.62
CA SER A 228 -17.53 13.56 28.29
C SER A 228 -16.86 14.74 27.58
N ALA A 229 -17.59 15.44 26.70
CA ALA A 229 -17.08 16.59 25.96
C ALA A 229 -17.14 17.92 26.73
N SER A 230 -17.92 18.00 27.81
CA SER A 230 -18.24 19.25 28.53
C SER A 230 -17.08 19.95 29.23
N GLY A 231 -16.07 19.18 29.67
CA GLY A 231 -14.98 19.67 30.51
C GLY A 231 -15.40 20.17 31.91
N ARG A 232 -16.66 19.97 32.34
CA ARG A 232 -17.15 20.42 33.65
C ARG A 232 -16.80 19.42 34.76
N THR A 233 -16.47 19.95 35.94
CA THR A 233 -16.16 19.14 37.12
C THR A 233 -17.38 18.28 37.52
N GLY A 234 -17.19 16.95 37.63
CA GLY A 234 -18.24 15.99 37.99
C GLY A 234 -19.06 15.43 36.82
N ASP A 235 -18.97 16.00 35.61
CA ASP A 235 -19.66 15.47 34.43
C ASP A 235 -19.04 14.15 33.94
N LEU A 236 -17.72 13.99 34.09
CA LEU A 236 -17.02 12.77 33.68
C LEU A 236 -17.46 11.53 34.49
N ASP A 237 -17.59 11.64 35.80
CA ASP A 237 -18.05 10.52 36.65
C ASP A 237 -19.47 10.11 36.26
N ARG A 238 -20.30 11.08 35.91
CA ARG A 238 -21.67 10.83 35.45
C ARG A 238 -21.69 10.19 34.05
N ALA A 239 -20.79 10.60 33.16
CA ALA A 239 -20.62 9.96 31.85
C ALA A 239 -20.18 8.51 31.98
N LEU A 240 -19.19 8.23 32.85
CA LEU A 240 -18.72 6.87 33.14
C LEU A 240 -19.85 5.99 33.71
N ALA A 241 -20.63 6.51 34.66
CA ALA A 241 -21.78 5.79 35.21
C ALA A 241 -22.87 5.48 34.18
N LEU A 242 -23.00 6.30 33.12
CA LEU A 242 -23.95 6.07 32.03
C LEU A 242 -23.44 4.99 31.07
N VAL A 243 -22.16 4.97 30.72
CA VAL A 243 -21.57 3.95 29.83
C VAL A 243 -21.35 2.60 30.51
N ASP A 244 -21.24 2.58 31.84
CA ASP A 244 -21.27 1.34 32.64
C ASP A 244 -22.70 0.77 32.78
N GLY A 245 -23.72 1.55 32.40
CA GLY A 245 -25.13 1.16 32.38
C GLY A 245 -25.58 0.50 31.06
N ASP A 246 -26.87 0.23 30.94
CA ASP A 246 -27.43 -0.36 29.71
C ASP A 246 -27.66 0.72 28.63
N LEU A 247 -26.80 0.72 27.62
CA LEU A 247 -26.91 1.54 26.40
C LEU A 247 -27.31 0.72 25.17
N SER A 248 -27.87 -0.48 25.33
CA SER A 248 -28.26 -1.34 24.20
C SER A 248 -29.25 -0.67 23.24
N GLY A 249 -30.14 0.19 23.76
CA GLY A 249 -31.08 0.99 22.97
C GLY A 249 -30.45 2.08 22.09
N ALA A 250 -29.15 2.35 22.23
CA ALA A 250 -28.42 3.36 21.47
C ALA A 250 -27.75 2.81 20.18
N GLY A 251 -27.82 1.51 19.92
CA GLY A 251 -27.19 0.89 18.75
C GLY A 251 -25.68 1.17 18.70
N ASN A 252 -25.16 1.61 17.55
CA ASN A 252 -23.74 1.93 17.37
C ASN A 252 -23.28 3.15 18.17
N LEU A 253 -24.20 4.06 18.51
CA LEU A 253 -23.88 5.28 19.26
C LEU A 253 -23.33 5.00 20.67
N ARG A 254 -23.59 3.80 21.23
CA ARG A 254 -22.99 3.36 22.49
C ARG A 254 -21.46 3.33 22.43
N PHE A 255 -20.89 2.89 21.30
CA PHE A 255 -19.44 2.75 21.14
C PHE A 255 -18.76 4.11 21.04
N LEU A 256 -19.44 5.10 20.45
CA LEU A 256 -19.00 6.49 20.46
C LEU A 256 -19.02 7.07 21.88
N ALA A 257 -20.10 6.81 22.63
CA ALA A 257 -20.24 7.26 24.02
C ALA A 257 -19.15 6.66 24.93
N GLU A 258 -18.97 5.34 24.88
CA GLU A 258 -17.91 4.61 25.58
C GLU A 258 -16.53 5.15 25.21
N GLY A 259 -16.25 5.27 23.90
CA GLY A 259 -14.99 5.78 23.37
C GLY A 259 -14.62 7.17 23.90
N LEU A 260 -15.57 8.10 23.86
CA LEU A 260 -15.38 9.47 24.35
C LEU A 260 -15.25 9.53 25.87
N ALA A 261 -16.05 8.76 26.61
CA ALA A 261 -15.98 8.72 28.07
C ALA A 261 -14.65 8.13 28.56
N PHE A 262 -14.22 7.01 27.97
CA PHE A 262 -12.93 6.40 28.29
C PHE A 262 -11.76 7.30 27.89
N HIS A 263 -11.81 7.96 26.73
CA HIS A 263 -10.80 8.93 26.34
C HIS A 263 -10.68 10.06 27.36
N ALA A 264 -11.82 10.69 27.72
CA ALA A 264 -11.87 11.77 28.69
C ALA A 264 -11.39 11.34 30.09
N ALA A 265 -11.55 10.07 30.44
CA ALA A 265 -11.05 9.47 31.67
C ALA A 265 -9.57 9.01 31.63
N GLY A 266 -8.87 9.20 30.50
CA GLY A 266 -7.50 8.72 30.32
C GLY A 266 -7.38 7.20 30.12
N ARG A 267 -8.50 6.49 29.96
CA ARG A 267 -8.59 5.04 29.69
C ARG A 267 -8.39 4.78 28.19
N HIS A 268 -7.26 5.22 27.65
CA HIS A 268 -7.03 5.31 26.20
C HIS A 268 -7.14 3.98 25.43
N ARG A 269 -6.76 2.85 26.05
CA ARG A 269 -6.89 1.53 25.40
C ARG A 269 -8.35 1.09 25.27
N GLU A 270 -9.14 1.34 26.30
CA GLU A 270 -10.57 1.03 26.31
C GLU A 270 -11.31 1.96 25.34
N ALA A 271 -10.87 3.22 25.25
CA ALA A 271 -11.33 4.15 24.24
C ALA A 271 -11.08 3.63 22.82
N LEU A 272 -9.86 3.16 22.51
CA LEU A 272 -9.54 2.57 21.20
C LEU A 272 -10.38 1.31 20.91
N ALA A 273 -10.56 0.43 21.89
CA ALA A 273 -11.34 -0.80 21.74
C ALA A 273 -12.83 -0.53 21.49
N ALA A 274 -13.41 0.47 22.15
CA ALA A 274 -14.78 0.92 21.90
C ALA A 274 -14.88 1.58 20.51
N LEU A 275 -13.99 2.51 20.19
CA LEU A 275 -14.01 3.25 18.92
C LEU A 275 -13.71 2.37 17.69
N ALA A 276 -13.03 1.23 17.87
CA ALA A 276 -12.85 0.23 16.81
C ALA A 276 -14.15 -0.49 16.43
N GLN A 277 -15.14 -0.51 17.32
CA GLN A 277 -16.47 -1.09 17.08
C GLN A 277 -17.47 -0.06 16.53
N PHE A 278 -17.13 1.24 16.55
CA PHE A 278 -17.95 2.27 15.93
C PHE A 278 -17.74 2.23 14.41
N PRO A 279 -18.81 2.15 13.60
CA PRO A 279 -18.70 2.05 12.15
C PRO A 279 -18.04 3.30 11.56
N ARG A 280 -17.36 3.14 10.42
CA ARG A 280 -16.77 4.29 9.70
C ARG A 280 -17.82 5.12 8.97
N THR A 281 -18.99 4.54 8.71
CA THR A 281 -20.18 5.19 8.14
C THR A 281 -21.41 4.97 9.05
N PRO A 282 -22.10 6.04 9.48
CA PRO A 282 -21.82 7.44 9.15
C PRO A 282 -20.52 7.91 9.79
N PHE A 283 -19.77 8.72 9.06
CA PHE A 283 -18.57 9.35 9.59
C PHE A 283 -18.96 10.21 10.81
N HIS A 284 -18.30 9.96 11.94
CA HIS A 284 -18.44 10.80 13.12
C HIS A 284 -17.08 11.44 13.48
N PRO A 285 -16.91 12.76 13.31
CA PRO A 285 -15.61 13.43 13.52
C PRO A 285 -15.08 13.29 14.94
N ALA A 286 -15.96 13.29 15.95
CA ALA A 286 -15.55 13.05 17.33
C ALA A 286 -14.94 11.64 17.56
N ALA A 287 -15.37 10.63 16.80
CA ALA A 287 -14.83 9.27 16.90
C ALA A 287 -13.38 9.24 16.38
N VAL A 288 -13.14 9.83 15.21
CA VAL A 288 -11.81 9.90 14.57
C VAL A 288 -10.85 10.72 15.43
N LEU A 289 -11.30 11.89 15.93
CA LEU A 289 -10.50 12.72 16.80
C LEU A 289 -10.14 11.98 18.11
N ALA A 290 -11.12 11.37 18.79
CA ALA A 290 -10.87 10.65 20.05
C ALA A 290 -9.99 9.41 19.86
N ARG A 291 -10.10 8.72 18.71
CA ARG A 291 -9.25 7.58 18.37
C ARG A 291 -7.80 8.04 18.17
N GLY A 292 -7.60 9.06 17.33
CA GLY A 292 -6.28 9.65 17.08
C GLY A 292 -5.64 10.21 18.36
N LEU A 293 -6.39 10.93 19.19
CA LEU A 293 -5.88 11.47 20.46
C LEU A 293 -5.56 10.38 21.49
N SER A 294 -6.35 9.30 21.53
CA SER A 294 -6.07 8.15 22.40
C SER A 294 -4.85 7.36 21.94
N ALA A 295 -4.68 7.18 20.63
CA ALA A 295 -3.47 6.59 20.05
C ALA A 295 -2.23 7.45 20.35
N ALA A 296 -2.35 8.77 20.21
CA ALA A 296 -1.30 9.73 20.55
C ALA A 296 -0.88 9.62 22.01
N ALA A 297 -1.85 9.58 22.93
CA ALA A 297 -1.60 9.44 24.37
C ALA A 297 -0.94 8.10 24.75
N LEU A 298 -1.10 7.07 23.91
CA LEU A 298 -0.45 5.76 24.07
C LEU A 298 0.91 5.65 23.35
N GLY A 299 1.36 6.69 22.65
CA GLY A 299 2.59 6.66 21.85
C GLY A 299 2.49 5.84 20.56
N LEU A 300 1.28 5.50 20.11
CA LEU A 300 1.03 4.81 18.84
C LEU A 300 1.08 5.81 17.68
N ALA A 301 2.28 6.19 17.28
CA ALA A 301 2.51 7.32 16.38
C ALA A 301 1.86 7.16 14.99
N GLU A 302 1.93 5.96 14.39
CA GLU A 302 1.33 5.69 13.07
C GLU A 302 -0.21 5.74 13.12
N ASP A 303 -0.80 5.08 14.13
CA ASP A 303 -2.25 5.10 14.35
C ASP A 303 -2.77 6.51 14.65
N ALA A 304 -2.02 7.27 15.46
CA ALA A 304 -2.33 8.66 15.75
C ALA A 304 -2.25 9.54 14.50
N ALA A 305 -1.20 9.36 13.68
CA ALA A 305 -1.02 10.13 12.46
C ALA A 305 -2.14 9.89 11.44
N LYS A 306 -2.58 8.63 11.30
CA LYS A 306 -3.67 8.25 10.39
C LYS A 306 -4.95 9.05 10.61
N ASP A 307 -5.29 9.32 11.87
CA ASP A 307 -6.52 10.03 12.24
C ASP A 307 -6.31 11.53 12.44
N LEU A 308 -5.18 11.94 13.05
CA LEU A 308 -4.94 13.34 13.42
C LEU A 308 -4.40 14.18 12.26
N ALA A 309 -3.58 13.61 11.37
CA ALA A 309 -2.94 14.39 10.31
C ALA A 309 -3.95 15.03 9.34
N PRO A 310 -5.02 14.33 8.92
CA PRO A 310 -6.07 14.96 8.11
C PRO A 310 -6.83 16.06 8.87
N LEU A 311 -6.96 15.94 10.20
CA LEU A 311 -7.66 16.91 11.05
C LEU A 311 -6.79 18.12 11.41
N ALA A 312 -5.46 18.02 11.30
CA ALA A 312 -4.52 19.07 11.74
C ALA A 312 -4.71 20.42 11.03
N GLY A 313 -5.13 20.38 9.76
CA GLY A 313 -5.41 21.58 8.97
C GLY A 313 -6.72 22.27 9.32
N VAL A 314 -7.61 21.61 10.06
CA VAL A 314 -8.99 22.06 10.32
C VAL A 314 -9.32 22.17 11.80
N LEU A 315 -8.70 21.37 12.68
CA LEU A 315 -8.96 21.34 14.12
C LEU A 315 -7.71 21.69 14.93
N PRO A 316 -7.73 22.80 15.71
CA PRO A 316 -6.61 23.20 16.55
C PRO A 316 -6.18 22.12 17.56
N ARG A 317 -7.11 21.36 18.16
CA ARG A 317 -6.77 20.28 19.10
C ARG A 317 -6.01 19.13 18.45
N ALA A 318 -6.30 18.79 17.19
CA ALA A 318 -5.55 17.80 16.45
C ALA A 318 -4.13 18.31 16.15
N LYS A 319 -4.03 19.58 15.73
CA LYS A 319 -2.74 20.26 15.52
C LYS A 319 -1.91 20.35 16.81
N GLU A 320 -2.52 20.67 17.95
CA GLU A 320 -1.86 20.71 19.26
C GLU A 320 -1.41 19.34 19.73
N ALA A 321 -2.22 18.30 19.54
CA ALA A 321 -1.84 16.94 19.87
C ALA A 321 -0.67 16.46 19.01
N ILE A 322 -0.69 16.77 17.71
CA ILE A 322 0.44 16.56 16.81
C ILE A 322 1.68 17.35 17.23
N ALA A 323 1.52 18.62 17.62
CA ALA A 323 2.64 19.45 18.08
C ALA A 323 3.24 18.90 19.39
N LYS A 324 2.40 18.38 20.30
CA LYS A 324 2.85 17.70 21.54
C LYS A 324 3.52 16.35 21.26
N LEU A 325 3.20 15.71 20.13
CA LEU A 325 3.94 14.55 19.62
C LEU A 325 5.30 14.95 19.01
N GLY A 326 5.65 16.24 18.93
CA GLY A 326 6.81 16.75 18.20
C GLY A 326 7.84 17.55 19.01
N ASP A 327 8.72 16.83 19.70
CA ASP A 327 10.19 17.04 19.61
C ASP A 327 10.92 15.68 19.46
N SER A 328 10.20 14.61 19.10
CA SER A 328 10.72 13.23 19.08
C SER A 328 10.09 12.28 18.04
N SER A 329 9.11 12.68 17.21
CA SER A 329 8.41 11.72 16.32
C SER A 329 8.44 12.05 14.83
N ALA A 330 8.47 10.98 14.02
CA ALA A 330 8.44 10.97 12.55
C ALA A 330 7.25 11.71 11.91
N VAL A 331 6.20 12.01 12.69
CA VAL A 331 4.97 12.68 12.27
C VAL A 331 5.19 14.19 12.04
N GLY A 332 5.98 14.85 12.89
CA GLY A 332 6.37 16.26 12.69
C GLY A 332 7.14 16.44 11.39
N HIS A 333 8.08 15.54 11.12
CA HIS A 333 8.79 15.50 9.85
C HIS A 333 7.88 15.17 8.65
N ALA A 334 6.86 14.33 8.80
CA ALA A 334 5.92 14.02 7.71
C ALA A 334 5.05 15.24 7.34
N ILE A 335 4.67 16.06 8.33
CA ILE A 335 3.83 17.25 8.12
C ILE A 335 4.66 18.41 7.54
N GLU A 336 5.85 18.68 8.07
CA GLU A 336 6.76 19.68 7.47
C GLU A 336 7.16 19.29 6.03
N ARG A 337 7.32 17.98 5.76
CA ARG A 337 7.53 17.47 4.40
C ARG A 337 6.33 17.77 3.51
N ARG A 338 5.10 17.51 3.99
CA ARG A 338 3.86 17.76 3.24
C ARG A 338 3.60 19.24 2.99
N GLU A 339 3.83 20.12 3.97
CA GLU A 339 3.68 21.58 3.80
C GLU A 339 4.74 22.16 2.86
N ARG A 340 6.00 21.68 2.92
CA ARG A 340 7.05 22.02 1.95
C ARG A 340 6.74 21.52 0.54
N ASP A 341 6.15 20.34 0.41
CA ASP A 341 5.82 19.73 -0.88
C ASP A 341 4.57 20.35 -1.54
N GLN A 342 3.64 20.94 -0.76
CA GLN A 342 2.37 21.45 -1.27
C GLN A 342 2.28 22.99 -1.33
N GLY A 343 3.21 23.71 -0.70
CA GLY A 343 3.24 25.17 -0.72
C GLY A 343 3.54 25.75 -2.11
N GLY A 344 2.51 26.25 -2.79
CA GLY A 344 2.66 26.98 -4.07
C GLY A 344 2.76 26.12 -5.34
N ALA A 345 2.56 24.79 -5.24
CA ALA A 345 2.67 23.88 -6.37
C ALA A 345 1.49 24.00 -7.36
N SER A 346 1.80 24.21 -8.64
CA SER A 346 0.84 24.21 -9.74
C SER A 346 0.26 22.80 -10.01
N ALA A 347 -0.75 22.70 -10.86
CA ALA A 347 -1.27 21.39 -11.30
C ALA A 347 -0.20 20.57 -12.07
N SER A 348 0.68 21.23 -12.81
CA SER A 348 1.82 20.60 -13.50
C SER A 348 2.84 20.05 -12.51
N ASP A 349 3.09 20.77 -11.41
CA ASP A 349 4.02 20.33 -10.36
C ASP A 349 3.48 19.08 -9.66
N ARG A 350 2.17 19.03 -9.41
CA ARG A 350 1.53 17.85 -8.79
C ARG A 350 1.63 16.59 -9.63
N ALA A 351 1.42 16.68 -10.94
CA ALA A 351 1.59 15.54 -11.84
C ALA A 351 3.06 15.07 -11.90
N SER A 352 4.00 16.02 -11.94
CA SER A 352 5.44 15.72 -11.88
C SER A 352 5.83 15.06 -10.56
N PHE A 353 5.25 15.49 -9.44
CA PHE A 353 5.54 14.92 -8.12
C PHE A 353 5.03 13.50 -7.94
N ALA A 354 3.87 13.15 -8.50
CA ALA A 354 3.36 11.78 -8.49
C ALA A 354 4.30 10.84 -9.28
N LEU A 355 4.74 11.26 -10.47
CA LEU A 355 5.73 10.52 -11.26
C LEU A 355 7.06 10.34 -10.50
N GLN A 356 7.50 11.38 -9.78
CA GLN A 356 8.72 11.32 -8.97
C GLN A 356 8.60 10.39 -7.76
N GLU A 357 7.44 10.32 -7.10
CA GLU A 357 7.20 9.35 -6.01
C GLU A 357 7.30 7.90 -6.51
N GLU A 358 6.64 7.61 -7.63
CA GLU A 358 6.69 6.28 -8.23
C GLU A 358 8.12 5.91 -8.65
N THR A 359 8.81 6.83 -9.32
CA THR A 359 10.20 6.63 -9.75
C THR A 359 11.14 6.45 -8.57
N PHE A 360 11.01 7.29 -7.54
CA PHE A 360 11.82 7.19 -6.33
C PHE A 360 11.64 5.83 -5.66
N THR A 361 10.40 5.35 -5.56
CA THR A 361 10.09 4.03 -4.98
C THR A 361 10.82 2.91 -5.72
N LEU A 362 10.83 2.95 -7.06
CA LEU A 362 11.49 1.94 -7.89
C LEU A 362 13.02 2.02 -7.82
N LEU A 363 13.59 3.19 -8.08
CA LEU A 363 15.03 3.36 -8.17
C LEU A 363 15.73 3.25 -6.82
N SER A 364 15.11 3.70 -5.72
CA SER A 364 15.67 3.52 -4.37
C SER A 364 15.82 2.04 -4.00
N HIS A 365 14.89 1.17 -4.43
CA HIS A 365 15.00 -0.27 -4.22
C HIS A 365 16.08 -0.92 -5.10
N GLU A 366 16.26 -0.45 -6.34
CA GLU A 366 17.39 -0.93 -7.17
C GLU A 366 18.74 -0.52 -6.55
N ILE A 367 18.85 0.71 -6.03
CA ILE A 367 20.02 1.17 -5.29
C ILE A 367 20.28 0.30 -4.06
N ARG A 368 19.25 0.02 -3.25
CA ARG A 368 19.35 -0.89 -2.09
C ARG A 368 19.72 -2.32 -2.50
N THR A 369 19.28 -2.78 -3.67
CA THR A 369 19.67 -4.10 -4.21
C THR A 369 21.17 -4.11 -4.53
N SER A 370 21.69 -3.06 -5.16
CA SER A 370 23.14 -2.87 -5.38
C SER A 370 23.92 -2.82 -4.06
N VAL A 371 23.38 -2.17 -3.03
CA VAL A 371 23.96 -2.15 -1.67
C VAL A 371 24.02 -3.56 -1.06
N ARG A 372 22.94 -4.35 -1.11
CA ARG A 372 22.91 -5.75 -0.64
C ARG A 372 23.91 -6.66 -1.38
N ARG A 373 24.30 -6.27 -2.60
CA ARG A 373 25.30 -6.98 -3.42
C ARG A 373 26.72 -6.41 -3.30
N TYR A 374 26.93 -5.48 -2.36
CA TYR A 374 28.20 -4.78 -2.13
C TYR A 374 28.69 -3.95 -3.33
N ARG A 375 27.81 -3.59 -4.27
CA ARG A 375 28.10 -2.74 -5.43
C ARG A 375 28.01 -1.26 -5.06
N PHE A 376 28.73 -0.85 -4.01
CA PHE A 376 28.53 0.45 -3.38
C PHE A 376 28.88 1.65 -4.26
N ALA A 377 29.90 1.54 -5.10
CA ALA A 377 30.27 2.61 -6.04
C ALA A 377 29.16 2.87 -7.07
N GLN A 378 28.55 1.80 -7.59
CA GLN A 378 27.41 1.90 -8.49
C GLN A 378 26.17 2.43 -7.79
N ALA A 379 25.85 1.89 -6.60
CA ALA A 379 24.74 2.38 -5.77
C ALA A 379 24.86 3.89 -5.49
N SER A 380 26.08 4.36 -5.20
CA SER A 380 26.36 5.79 -5.01
C SER A 380 26.10 6.58 -6.29
N ALA A 381 26.59 6.15 -7.45
CA ALA A 381 26.38 6.84 -8.71
C ALA A 381 24.90 6.89 -9.12
N ASP A 382 24.15 5.82 -8.85
CA ASP A 382 22.71 5.73 -9.10
C ASP A 382 21.93 6.66 -8.17
N ALA A 383 22.30 6.72 -6.88
CA ALA A 383 21.71 7.65 -5.92
C ALA A 383 21.98 9.12 -6.30
N THR A 384 23.19 9.45 -6.75
CA THR A 384 23.53 10.79 -7.27
C THR A 384 22.65 11.15 -8.47
N ARG A 385 22.48 10.22 -9.44
CA ARG A 385 21.60 10.45 -10.61
C ARG A 385 20.14 10.64 -10.20
N LEU A 386 19.65 9.83 -9.26
CA LEU A 386 18.29 9.95 -8.73
C LEU A 386 18.09 11.32 -8.07
N ALA A 387 18.97 11.72 -7.16
CA ALA A 387 18.90 13.01 -6.48
C ALA A 387 18.95 14.20 -7.46
N ALA A 388 19.78 14.12 -8.51
CA ALA A 388 19.88 15.15 -9.53
C ALA A 388 18.61 15.30 -10.37
N GLY A 389 17.89 14.20 -10.62
CA GLY A 389 16.66 14.22 -11.42
C GLY A 389 15.41 14.68 -10.65
N LEU A 390 15.44 14.66 -9.31
CA LEU A 390 14.28 14.99 -8.48
C LEU A 390 14.15 16.49 -8.28
N SER A 391 12.94 17.02 -8.47
CA SER A 391 12.58 18.40 -8.13
C SER A 391 11.74 18.51 -6.86
N ARG A 392 11.12 17.41 -6.42
CA ARG A 392 10.39 17.36 -5.14
C ARG A 392 11.36 17.41 -3.97
N PRO A 393 11.31 18.44 -3.09
CA PRO A 393 12.32 18.64 -2.05
C PRO A 393 12.47 17.45 -1.10
N SER A 394 11.37 16.86 -0.63
CA SER A 394 11.40 15.75 0.32
C SER A 394 12.09 14.50 -0.25
N LEU A 395 11.75 14.11 -1.48
CA LEU A 395 12.35 12.96 -2.16
C LEU A 395 13.81 13.21 -2.51
N LYS A 396 14.15 14.43 -2.93
CA LYS A 396 15.52 14.81 -3.24
C LYS A 396 16.42 14.69 -2.01
N GLU A 397 15.98 15.23 -0.88
CA GLU A 397 16.74 15.17 0.38
C GLU A 397 16.90 13.70 0.85
N GLU A 398 15.92 12.84 0.57
CA GLU A 398 16.03 11.40 0.84
C GLU A 398 17.02 10.69 -0.08
N ALA A 399 17.01 11.02 -1.37
CA ALA A 399 17.98 10.51 -2.33
C ALA A 399 19.42 10.96 -1.98
N GLU A 400 19.61 12.20 -1.54
CA GLU A 400 20.90 12.74 -1.08
C GLU A 400 21.39 12.02 0.20
N ARG A 401 20.48 11.70 1.14
CA ARG A 401 20.83 10.87 2.31
C ARG A 401 21.28 9.47 1.90
N MET A 402 20.57 8.86 0.96
CA MET A 402 20.90 7.54 0.41
C MET A 402 22.25 7.55 -0.31
N GLU A 403 22.54 8.60 -1.10
CA GLU A 403 23.85 8.83 -1.72
C GLU A 403 24.96 8.88 -0.66
N ALA A 404 24.76 9.66 0.40
CA ALA A 404 25.73 9.78 1.48
C ALA A 404 26.01 8.43 2.17
N SER A 405 24.98 7.61 2.41
CA SER A 405 25.15 6.24 2.92
C SER A 405 25.95 5.36 1.95
N CYS A 406 25.59 5.34 0.67
CA CYS A 406 26.28 4.54 -0.34
C CYS A 406 27.76 4.90 -0.46
N LYS A 407 28.09 6.20 -0.36
CA LYS A 407 29.48 6.67 -0.36
C LYS A 407 30.26 6.14 0.85
N ARG A 408 29.67 6.18 2.06
CA ARG A 408 30.31 5.60 3.27
C ARG A 408 30.57 4.10 3.11
N TYR A 409 29.64 3.37 2.51
CA TYR A 409 29.84 1.94 2.23
C TYR A 409 30.99 1.70 1.25
N ALA A 410 31.09 2.52 0.20
CA ALA A 410 32.17 2.44 -0.77
C ALA A 410 33.54 2.76 -0.14
N ASP A 411 33.59 3.76 0.76
CA ASP A 411 34.81 4.12 1.50
C ASP A 411 35.26 2.97 2.42
N LEU A 412 34.33 2.35 3.15
CA LEU A 412 34.60 1.18 3.99
C LEU A 412 35.15 0.01 3.16
N LEU A 413 34.51 -0.31 2.04
CA LEU A 413 34.97 -1.37 1.14
C LEU A 413 36.36 -1.05 0.56
N GLY A 414 36.61 0.20 0.18
CA GLY A 414 37.92 0.64 -0.29
C GLY A 414 39.02 0.43 0.75
N ARG A 415 38.74 0.72 2.02
CA ARG A 415 39.67 0.45 3.13
C ARG A 415 39.91 -1.04 3.33
N MET A 416 38.87 -1.87 3.21
CA MET A 416 39.01 -3.34 3.26
C MET A 416 39.88 -3.88 2.13
N VAL A 417 39.66 -3.40 0.90
CA VAL A 417 40.46 -3.74 -0.29
C VAL A 417 41.94 -3.39 -0.06
N ALA A 418 42.22 -2.17 0.41
CA ALA A 418 43.58 -1.73 0.70
C ALA A 418 44.25 -2.60 1.78
N ALA A 419 43.52 -2.92 2.86
CA ALA A 419 44.06 -3.74 3.94
C ALA A 419 44.32 -5.21 3.55
N LEU A 420 43.53 -5.77 2.63
CA LEU A 420 43.80 -7.09 2.04
C LEU A 420 45.05 -7.06 1.17
N ALA A 421 45.21 -6.03 0.32
CA ALA A 421 46.40 -5.86 -0.51
C ALA A 421 47.69 -5.70 0.32
N GLU A 422 47.60 -5.09 1.50
CA GLU A 422 48.71 -4.93 2.44
C GLU A 422 48.95 -6.16 3.35
N GLY A 423 48.12 -7.20 3.26
CA GLY A 423 48.19 -8.38 4.12
C GLY A 423 47.80 -8.13 5.59
N LYS A 424 47.23 -6.95 5.90
CA LYS A 424 46.79 -6.57 7.26
C LYS A 424 45.47 -7.24 7.64
N ALA A 425 44.62 -7.53 6.65
CA ALA A 425 43.35 -8.23 6.83
C ALA A 425 43.43 -9.74 6.52
N SER A 426 44.57 -10.26 6.04
CA SER A 426 44.70 -11.60 5.43
C SER A 426 45.11 -12.72 6.40
N SER A 427 44.81 -12.64 7.69
CA SER A 427 45.40 -13.55 8.70
C SER A 427 44.49 -14.66 9.24
N ARG A 428 43.18 -14.65 8.93
CA ARG A 428 42.24 -15.67 9.41
C ARG A 428 41.46 -16.31 8.28
N GLU A 429 41.31 -17.63 8.40
CA GLU A 429 40.40 -18.41 7.58
C GLU A 429 38.95 -18.02 7.93
N ILE A 430 38.12 -17.83 6.90
CA ILE A 430 36.68 -17.57 7.04
C ILE A 430 35.90 -18.76 6.46
N GLU A 431 34.83 -19.15 7.14
CA GLU A 431 33.92 -20.19 6.66
C GLU A 431 32.94 -19.57 5.65
N LEU A 432 33.00 -20.01 4.40
CA LEU A 432 32.20 -19.50 3.29
C LEU A 432 30.82 -20.17 3.26
N THR A 433 30.82 -21.48 3.44
CA THR A 433 29.63 -22.32 3.59
C THR A 433 29.94 -23.41 4.63
N PRO A 434 28.94 -24.08 5.22
CA PRO A 434 29.18 -25.15 6.18
C PRO A 434 30.16 -26.20 5.66
N GLY A 435 31.35 -26.26 6.27
CA GLY A 435 32.42 -27.20 5.89
C GLY A 435 33.36 -26.73 4.77
N VAL A 436 33.22 -25.51 4.26
CA VAL A 436 34.15 -24.89 3.29
C VAL A 436 34.72 -23.61 3.87
N SER A 437 36.03 -23.61 4.11
CA SER A 437 36.76 -22.46 4.65
C SER A 437 37.84 -22.01 3.69
N GLY A 438 38.17 -20.72 3.73
CA GLY A 438 39.22 -20.14 2.91
C GLY A 438 39.72 -18.82 3.46
N ARG A 439 40.90 -18.39 3.00
CA ARG A 439 41.56 -17.17 3.44
C ARG A 439 41.40 -16.07 2.39
N PRO A 440 40.82 -14.91 2.71
CA PRO A 440 40.82 -13.75 1.82
C PRO A 440 42.25 -13.23 1.61
N VAL A 441 42.65 -13.01 0.36
CA VAL A 441 44.03 -12.60 0.03
C VAL A 441 44.14 -11.30 -0.77
N SER A 442 43.13 -10.98 -1.58
CA SER A 442 43.05 -9.72 -2.32
C SER A 442 41.60 -9.44 -2.68
N ALA A 443 41.26 -8.22 -3.03
CA ALA A 443 39.93 -7.87 -3.51
C ALA A 443 39.99 -6.61 -4.40
N ASP A 444 38.91 -6.34 -5.11
CA ASP A 444 38.59 -5.05 -5.67
C ASP A 444 37.16 -4.62 -5.25
N SER A 445 36.59 -3.61 -5.91
CA SER A 445 35.24 -3.11 -5.59
C SER A 445 34.10 -4.06 -6.01
N ILE A 446 34.40 -5.18 -6.65
CA ILE A 446 33.44 -6.12 -7.25
C ILE A 446 33.64 -7.53 -6.70
N GLU A 447 34.88 -7.99 -6.62
CA GLU A 447 35.22 -9.36 -6.27
C GLU A 447 36.24 -9.43 -5.12
N ILE A 448 36.17 -10.54 -4.39
CA ILE A 448 37.14 -10.95 -3.39
C ILE A 448 37.80 -12.25 -3.83
N LYS A 449 39.12 -12.31 -3.72
CA LYS A 449 39.92 -13.51 -3.98
C LYS A 449 40.16 -14.27 -2.67
N ILE A 450 39.79 -15.54 -2.67
CA ILE A 450 39.87 -16.44 -1.52
C ILE A 450 40.74 -17.63 -1.87
N GLU A 451 41.72 -17.94 -1.02
CA GLU A 451 42.57 -19.13 -1.09
C GLU A 451 42.03 -20.26 -0.22
N PHE A 452 42.07 -21.49 -0.71
CA PHE A 452 41.64 -22.71 -0.02
C PHE A 452 42.64 -23.84 -0.29
N GLU A 453 42.49 -24.96 0.42
CA GLU A 453 43.33 -26.15 0.21
C GLU A 453 43.14 -26.68 -1.22
N GLY A 454 44.11 -26.41 -2.10
CA GLY A 454 44.09 -26.83 -3.50
C GLY A 454 43.90 -25.71 -4.54
N GLY A 455 43.75 -24.44 -4.16
CA GLY A 455 43.69 -23.34 -5.14
C GLY A 455 43.21 -21.99 -4.61
N SER A 456 42.86 -21.10 -5.53
CA SER A 456 42.25 -19.79 -5.22
C SER A 456 41.13 -19.48 -6.20
N ALA A 457 40.06 -18.83 -5.75
CA ALA A 457 38.98 -18.34 -6.59
C ALA A 457 38.70 -16.86 -6.33
N ALA A 458 38.43 -16.09 -7.39
CA ALA A 458 37.81 -14.78 -7.29
C ALA A 458 36.29 -14.97 -7.36
N VAL A 459 35.57 -14.40 -6.39
CA VAL A 459 34.11 -14.48 -6.31
C VAL A 459 33.53 -13.09 -6.06
N PRO A 460 32.34 -12.76 -6.57
CA PRO A 460 31.67 -11.52 -6.22
C PRO A 460 31.50 -11.40 -4.72
N TRP A 461 31.65 -10.19 -4.16
CA TRP A 461 31.41 -9.93 -2.72
C TRP A 461 30.03 -10.42 -2.26
N ALA A 462 29.02 -10.33 -3.13
CA ALA A 462 27.65 -10.80 -2.88
C ALA A 462 27.55 -12.31 -2.57
N SER A 463 28.60 -13.08 -2.88
CA SER A 463 28.68 -14.51 -2.57
C SER A 463 29.00 -14.77 -1.09
N LEU A 464 29.52 -13.76 -0.38
CA LEU A 464 29.80 -13.86 1.04
C LEU A 464 28.54 -13.59 1.87
N PRO A 465 28.24 -14.42 2.89
CA PRO A 465 27.27 -14.06 3.91
C PRO A 465 27.64 -12.72 4.57
N PHE A 466 26.63 -11.94 4.93
CA PHE A 466 26.83 -10.62 5.56
C PHE A 466 27.73 -10.69 6.78
N GLU A 467 27.58 -11.73 7.61
CA GLU A 467 28.38 -11.94 8.80
C GLU A 467 29.88 -12.07 8.48
N ARG A 468 30.24 -12.68 7.34
CA ARG A 468 31.63 -12.83 6.89
C ARG A 468 32.20 -11.52 6.35
N PHE A 469 31.39 -10.75 5.63
CA PHE A 469 31.76 -9.39 5.25
C PHE A 469 32.09 -8.54 6.48
N VAL A 470 31.25 -8.61 7.51
CA VAL A 470 31.47 -7.85 8.76
C VAL A 470 32.69 -8.35 9.52
N GLU A 471 32.98 -9.66 9.54
CA GLU A 471 34.20 -10.20 10.15
C GLU A 471 35.48 -9.59 9.55
N ILE A 472 35.53 -9.46 8.22
CA ILE A 472 36.65 -8.81 7.52
C ILE A 472 36.74 -7.33 7.90
N ALA A 473 35.61 -6.61 7.89
CA ALA A 473 35.57 -5.19 8.27
C ALA A 473 36.04 -4.97 9.72
N ARG A 474 35.61 -5.82 10.65
CA ARG A 474 35.95 -5.74 12.08
C ARG A 474 37.44 -5.97 12.36
N ALA A 475 38.13 -6.74 11.53
CA ALA A 475 39.57 -6.95 11.67
C ALA A 475 40.38 -5.65 11.50
N LEU A 476 39.76 -4.60 10.95
CA LEU A 476 40.39 -3.29 10.75
C LEU A 476 40.17 -2.32 11.91
N GLU A 477 39.49 -2.74 12.98
CA GLU A 477 39.08 -1.86 14.08
C GLU A 477 38.27 -0.64 13.57
N PRO A 478 36.98 -0.84 13.22
CA PRO A 478 36.18 0.21 12.60
C PRO A 478 36.06 1.46 13.47
N ALA A 479 36.15 2.63 12.83
CA ALA A 479 35.86 3.93 13.42
C ALA A 479 34.33 4.07 13.68
N PRO A 480 33.89 5.05 14.50
CA PRO A 480 32.46 5.23 14.80
C PRO A 480 31.57 5.35 13.56
N GLU A 481 31.98 6.09 12.53
CA GLU A 481 31.24 6.20 11.27
C GLU A 481 31.15 4.89 10.48
N GLU A 482 32.19 4.06 10.53
CA GLU A 482 32.18 2.75 9.88
C GLU A 482 31.32 1.76 10.65
N TRP A 483 31.27 1.85 11.98
CA TRP A 483 30.30 1.11 12.79
C TRP A 483 28.86 1.50 12.45
N MET A 484 28.59 2.79 12.22
CA MET A 484 27.28 3.24 11.75
C MET A 484 26.99 2.74 10.33
N ALA A 485 27.97 2.74 9.43
CA ALA A 485 27.83 2.16 8.09
C ALA A 485 27.51 0.65 8.14
N LEU A 486 28.21 -0.11 8.98
CA LEU A 486 27.91 -1.52 9.22
C LEU A 486 26.52 -1.71 9.84
N ALA A 487 26.09 -0.78 10.70
CA ALA A 487 24.75 -0.79 11.29
C ALA A 487 23.66 -0.63 10.23
N GLU A 488 23.77 0.40 9.38
CA GLU A 488 22.84 0.65 8.27
C GLU A 488 22.82 -0.54 7.30
N LEU A 489 23.99 -1.08 6.92
CA LEU A 489 24.09 -2.28 6.08
C LEU A 489 23.40 -3.50 6.71
N ALA A 490 23.47 -3.66 8.03
CA ALA A 490 22.80 -4.77 8.71
C ALA A 490 21.27 -4.64 8.62
N PHE A 491 20.72 -3.43 8.72
CA PHE A 491 19.29 -3.19 8.45
C PHE A 491 18.94 -3.52 6.99
N ASP A 492 19.78 -3.07 6.05
CA ASP A 492 19.62 -3.41 4.64
C ASP A 492 19.78 -4.92 4.36
N HIS A 493 20.33 -5.74 5.26
CA HIS A 493 20.39 -7.20 5.13
C HIS A 493 19.34 -7.94 5.98
N GLY A 494 18.33 -7.23 6.49
CA GLY A 494 17.30 -7.84 7.34
C GLY A 494 17.85 -8.34 8.69
N ARG A 495 18.90 -7.70 9.22
CA ARG A 495 19.53 -8.00 10.51
C ARG A 495 19.39 -6.82 11.50
N PRO A 496 18.18 -6.33 11.80
CA PRO A 496 17.98 -5.12 12.60
C PRO A 496 18.61 -5.22 14.01
N SER A 497 18.52 -6.39 14.67
CA SER A 497 19.16 -6.59 15.98
C SER A 497 20.69 -6.57 15.92
N LEU A 498 21.28 -6.94 14.78
CA LEU A 498 22.72 -6.83 14.57
C LEU A 498 23.10 -5.38 14.28
N GLY A 499 22.28 -4.67 13.48
CA GLY A 499 22.45 -3.25 13.21
C GLY A 499 22.40 -2.40 14.48
N GLU A 500 21.43 -2.67 15.36
CA GLU A 500 21.34 -2.04 16.69
C GLU A 500 22.64 -2.21 17.49
N ARG A 501 23.21 -3.43 17.53
CA ARG A 501 24.48 -3.70 18.22
C ARG A 501 25.66 -2.92 17.60
N TYR A 502 25.63 -2.67 16.30
CA TYR A 502 26.66 -1.88 15.63
C TYR A 502 26.51 -0.38 15.90
N PHE A 503 25.29 0.14 16.01
CA PHE A 503 25.08 1.49 16.54
C PHE A 503 25.59 1.62 17.98
N VAL A 504 25.35 0.61 18.83
CA VAL A 504 25.93 0.58 20.19
C VAL A 504 27.46 0.60 20.13
N SER A 505 28.06 -0.15 19.19
CA SER A 505 29.51 -0.20 19.00
C SER A 505 30.07 1.15 18.55
N ALA A 506 29.37 1.90 17.69
CA ALA A 506 29.73 3.27 17.33
C ALA A 506 29.75 4.20 18.55
N ILE A 507 28.71 4.14 19.39
CA ILE A 507 28.59 4.95 20.62
C ILE A 507 29.67 4.59 21.64
N GLN A 508 30.04 3.31 21.73
CA GLN A 508 31.11 2.85 22.63
C GLN A 508 32.49 3.25 22.13
N ALA A 509 32.70 3.29 20.81
CA ALA A 509 33.94 3.77 20.21
C ALA A 509 34.11 5.29 20.38
N ASP A 510 33.01 6.05 20.27
CA ASP A 510 32.98 7.48 20.57
C ASP A 510 31.60 7.90 21.11
N ALA A 511 31.57 8.38 22.35
CA ALA A 511 30.34 8.87 22.98
C ALA A 511 29.75 10.09 22.25
N GLY A 512 30.56 10.86 21.51
CA GLY A 512 30.11 11.97 20.66
C GLY A 512 29.19 11.53 19.51
N SER A 513 29.32 10.28 19.06
CA SER A 513 28.52 9.71 17.97
C SER A 513 27.08 9.36 18.38
N ARG A 514 26.71 9.48 19.66
CA ARG A 514 25.39 9.11 20.19
C ARG A 514 24.22 9.81 19.51
N ALA A 515 24.32 11.11 19.26
CA ALA A 515 23.23 11.88 18.66
C ALA A 515 22.97 11.42 17.22
N GLU A 516 24.04 11.14 16.47
CA GLU A 516 23.92 10.67 15.10
C GLU A 516 23.45 9.22 15.00
N ALA A 517 24.01 8.34 15.83
CA ALA A 517 23.55 6.96 15.94
C ALA A 517 22.05 6.89 16.33
N SER A 518 21.59 7.78 17.21
CA SER A 518 20.18 7.85 17.62
C SER A 518 19.26 8.25 16.45
N ARG A 519 19.61 9.33 15.73
CA ARG A 519 18.87 9.77 14.53
C ARG A 519 18.79 8.67 13.47
N ARG A 520 19.92 8.03 13.15
CA ARG A 520 20.01 7.00 12.12
C ARG A 520 19.26 5.73 12.54
N PHE A 521 19.39 5.28 13.80
CA PHE A 521 18.64 4.15 14.33
C PHE A 521 17.13 4.39 14.35
N ALA A 522 16.69 5.60 14.75
CA ALA A 522 15.28 5.97 14.71
C ALA A 522 14.70 5.85 13.29
N ALA A 523 15.41 6.40 12.30
CA ALA A 523 15.00 6.36 10.91
C ALA A 523 14.88 4.94 10.35
N LEU A 524 15.77 4.03 10.74
CA LEU A 524 15.79 2.64 10.26
C LEU A 524 14.83 1.70 11.01
N SER A 525 14.67 1.91 12.31
CA SER A 525 13.82 1.05 13.17
C SER A 525 12.35 1.46 13.15
N GLY A 526 12.01 2.62 12.62
CA GLY A 526 10.69 3.23 12.75
C GLY A 526 10.36 3.69 14.18
N THR A 527 11.32 3.61 15.10
CA THR A 527 11.14 4.04 16.49
C THR A 527 11.38 5.53 16.59
N PRO A 528 10.45 6.33 17.13
CA PRO A 528 10.65 7.76 17.39
C PRO A 528 11.93 8.00 18.19
N GLU A 529 12.74 8.99 17.80
CA GLU A 529 13.97 9.33 18.51
C GLU A 529 13.61 10.03 19.84
N PRO A 530 13.93 9.47 21.01
CA PRO A 530 13.61 10.11 22.28
C PRO A 530 14.38 11.43 22.45
N ALA A 531 13.81 12.39 23.19
CA ALA A 531 14.50 13.63 23.52
C ALA A 531 15.83 13.35 24.23
N GLY A 532 16.94 13.78 23.61
CA GLY A 532 18.31 13.48 24.08
C GLY A 532 18.93 12.16 23.57
N GLY A 533 18.25 11.46 22.66
CA GLY A 533 18.73 10.25 21.98
C GLY A 533 18.64 8.97 22.80
N PHE A 534 18.74 7.82 22.14
CA PHE A 534 18.65 6.51 22.78
C PHE A 534 19.79 6.28 23.77
N GLU A 535 19.54 5.44 24.78
CA GLU A 535 20.53 5.02 25.77
C GLU A 535 20.95 3.56 25.57
N VAL A 536 22.23 3.28 25.78
CA VAL A 536 22.74 1.90 25.77
C VAL A 536 22.35 1.22 27.08
N HIS A 537 21.64 0.10 26.98
CA HIS A 537 21.32 -0.78 28.10
C HIS A 537 21.47 -2.24 27.68
N GLN A 538 22.36 -2.98 28.35
CA GLN A 538 22.62 -4.40 28.08
C GLN A 538 22.87 -4.73 26.58
N GLY A 539 23.53 -3.82 25.86
CA GLY A 539 23.86 -4.01 24.44
C GLY A 539 22.74 -3.65 23.46
N ALA A 540 21.64 -3.06 23.93
CA ALA A 540 20.53 -2.55 23.12
C ALA A 540 20.38 -1.02 23.28
N LEU A 541 19.78 -0.38 22.29
CA LEU A 541 19.36 1.01 22.30
C LEU A 541 17.93 1.09 22.82
N VAL A 542 17.76 1.72 23.97
CA VAL A 542 16.46 1.85 24.64
C VAL A 542 16.15 3.31 24.92
N THR A 543 14.86 3.65 25.02
CA THR A 543 14.49 4.99 25.49
C THR A 543 14.90 5.17 26.95
N PRO A 544 15.12 6.41 27.42
CA PRO A 544 15.41 6.67 28.83
C PRO A 544 14.36 6.08 29.80
N GLU A 545 13.08 6.12 29.41
CA GLU A 545 11.97 5.55 30.17
C GLU A 545 12.03 4.01 30.19
N ALA A 546 12.35 3.41 29.04
CA ALA A 546 12.51 1.97 28.93
C ALA A 546 13.68 1.48 29.78
N LYS A 547 14.81 2.19 29.77
CA LYS A 547 15.96 1.89 30.64
C LYS A 547 15.57 1.90 32.11
N LYS A 548 14.83 2.93 32.56
CA LYS A 548 14.35 3.02 33.96
C LYS A 548 13.50 1.82 34.36
N SER A 549 12.71 1.28 33.44
CA SER A 549 11.84 0.12 33.68
C SER A 549 12.62 -1.20 33.64
N LEU A 550 13.50 -1.37 32.64
CA LEU A 550 14.40 -2.52 32.52
C LEU A 550 15.34 -2.63 33.71
N SER A 551 15.87 -1.51 34.21
CA SER A 551 16.69 -1.46 35.44
C SER A 551 15.93 -1.92 36.70
N LYS A 552 14.60 -1.93 36.69
CA LYS A 552 13.76 -2.47 37.77
C LYS A 552 13.41 -3.95 37.58
N GLY A 553 13.95 -4.60 36.55
CA GLY A 553 13.66 -6.00 36.20
C GLY A 553 12.31 -6.21 35.51
N LEU A 554 11.64 -5.14 35.08
CA LEU A 554 10.40 -5.21 34.31
C LEU A 554 10.70 -5.53 32.84
N VAL A 555 9.73 -6.13 32.16
CA VAL A 555 9.78 -6.44 30.73
C VAL A 555 8.54 -5.88 30.05
N LEU A 556 8.67 -5.45 28.80
CA LEU A 556 7.53 -4.96 28.01
C LEU A 556 6.75 -6.16 27.45
N TYR A 557 5.44 -6.19 27.66
CA TYR A 557 4.50 -7.15 27.07
C TYR A 557 3.22 -6.40 26.66
N GLU A 558 2.83 -6.49 25.39
CA GLU A 558 1.66 -5.77 24.82
C GLU A 558 1.61 -4.27 25.26
N GLY A 559 2.78 -3.61 25.19
CA GLY A 559 2.95 -2.20 25.55
C GLY A 559 2.85 -1.88 27.05
N GLN A 560 2.87 -2.86 27.95
CA GLN A 560 2.92 -2.66 29.41
C GLN A 560 4.20 -3.19 30.02
N TRP A 561 4.75 -2.45 30.98
CA TRP A 561 5.87 -2.92 31.80
C TRP A 561 5.36 -3.83 32.91
N VAL A 562 5.61 -5.12 32.75
CA VAL A 562 5.18 -6.16 33.69
C VAL A 562 6.39 -6.86 34.32
N SER A 563 6.19 -7.55 35.43
CA SER A 563 7.23 -8.44 35.95
C SER A 563 7.42 -9.63 34.99
N ARG A 564 8.63 -10.23 34.96
CA ARG A 564 8.85 -11.44 34.17
C ARG A 564 7.88 -12.57 34.55
N ALA A 565 7.56 -12.70 35.84
CA ALA A 565 6.59 -13.67 36.32
C ALA A 565 5.17 -13.40 35.79
N ASP A 566 4.72 -12.15 35.79
CA ASP A 566 3.40 -11.81 35.25
C ASP A 566 3.34 -12.00 33.72
N LYS A 567 4.44 -11.70 32.99
CA LYS A 567 4.54 -11.98 31.54
C LYS A 567 4.29 -13.45 31.22
N ASP A 568 4.90 -14.38 31.97
CA ASP A 568 4.71 -15.82 31.76
C ASP A 568 3.24 -16.27 31.93
N HIS A 569 2.46 -15.57 32.76
CA HIS A 569 1.03 -15.84 32.89
C HIS A 569 0.24 -15.22 31.74
N LEU A 570 0.56 -14.00 31.33
CA LEU A 570 -0.10 -13.31 30.23
C LEU A 570 0.10 -14.05 28.90
N GLU A 571 1.30 -14.53 28.61
CA GLU A 571 1.62 -15.34 27.42
C GLU A 571 0.85 -16.68 27.38
N LYS A 572 0.43 -17.19 28.54
CA LYS A 572 -0.41 -18.39 28.64
C LYS A 572 -1.89 -18.09 28.47
N GLY A 573 -2.26 -16.85 28.13
CA GLY A 573 -3.64 -16.42 28.05
C GLY A 573 -4.33 -16.45 29.42
N HIS A 574 -3.61 -16.14 30.49
CA HIS A 574 -4.20 -16.00 31.82
C HIS A 574 -4.58 -14.53 32.08
N GLN A 575 -5.63 -14.32 32.87
CA GLN A 575 -6.00 -13.01 33.39
C GLN A 575 -5.91 -13.00 34.91
N LYS A 576 -5.48 -11.88 35.48
CA LYS A 576 -5.46 -11.68 36.93
C LYS A 576 -6.84 -11.20 37.39
N ILE A 577 -7.52 -12.00 38.20
CA ILE A 577 -8.82 -11.69 38.83
C ILE A 577 -8.62 -11.79 40.34
N ASP A 578 -8.89 -10.70 41.08
CA ASP A 578 -8.69 -10.60 42.54
C ASP A 578 -7.28 -11.04 42.99
N GLY A 579 -6.26 -10.66 42.23
CA GLY A 579 -4.86 -11.00 42.50
C GLY A 579 -4.45 -12.43 42.15
N LYS A 580 -5.37 -13.28 41.65
CA LYS A 580 -5.10 -14.66 41.22
C LYS A 580 -5.13 -14.78 39.70
N TRP A 581 -4.20 -15.57 39.16
CA TRP A 581 -4.15 -15.87 37.72
C TRP A 581 -5.16 -16.97 37.35
N VAL A 582 -6.06 -16.66 36.42
CA VAL A 582 -7.10 -17.56 35.93
C VAL A 582 -6.94 -17.75 34.41
N PRO A 583 -6.93 -18.98 33.89
CA PRO A 583 -6.84 -19.22 32.46
C PRO A 583 -8.12 -18.79 31.72
N LEU A 584 -7.95 -18.16 30.56
CA LEU A 584 -9.05 -17.81 29.68
C LEU A 584 -9.59 -19.05 28.95
N THR A 585 -10.90 -19.06 28.73
CA THR A 585 -11.57 -20.08 27.90
C THR A 585 -11.28 -19.86 26.41
N ALA A 586 -11.43 -20.89 25.58
CA ALA A 586 -11.25 -20.79 24.12
C ALA A 586 -12.07 -19.63 23.50
N LYS A 587 -13.34 -19.48 23.90
CA LYS A 587 -14.22 -18.40 23.43
C LYS A 587 -13.71 -17.00 23.84
N GLN A 588 -13.11 -16.87 25.03
CA GLN A 588 -12.53 -15.61 25.49
C GLN A 588 -11.21 -15.30 24.79
N LEU A 589 -10.41 -16.33 24.48
CA LEU A 589 -9.18 -16.19 23.68
C LEU A 589 -9.52 -15.74 22.26
N GLU A 590 -10.46 -16.41 21.59
CA GLU A 590 -10.94 -16.03 20.25
C GLU A 590 -11.51 -14.61 20.22
N ALA A 591 -12.31 -14.23 21.23
CA ALA A 591 -12.84 -12.87 21.34
C ALA A 591 -11.74 -11.81 21.54
N ARG A 592 -10.56 -12.20 22.04
CA ARG A 592 -9.37 -11.34 22.16
C ARG A 592 -8.43 -11.44 20.95
N GLY A 593 -8.86 -12.09 19.87
CA GLY A 593 -8.10 -12.24 18.63
C GLY A 593 -7.07 -13.36 18.64
N TYR A 594 -7.01 -14.20 19.68
CA TYR A 594 -6.11 -15.34 19.66
C TYR A 594 -6.58 -16.36 18.63
N ARG A 595 -5.61 -16.98 17.94
CA ARG A 595 -5.81 -18.00 16.91
C ARG A 595 -5.10 -19.28 17.30
N ARG A 596 -5.60 -20.41 16.83
CA ARG A 596 -4.96 -21.71 17.04
C ARG A 596 -4.02 -22.04 15.88
N LEU A 597 -2.77 -22.41 16.20
CA LEU A 597 -1.80 -22.97 15.27
C LEU A 597 -1.12 -24.18 15.93
N GLU A 598 -1.16 -25.34 15.27
CA GLU A 598 -0.58 -26.60 15.78
C GLU A 598 -1.01 -26.94 17.23
N GLY A 599 -2.27 -26.64 17.57
CA GLY A 599 -2.84 -26.92 18.90
C GLY A 599 -2.52 -25.89 19.99
N LYS A 600 -1.66 -24.89 19.71
CA LYS A 600 -1.34 -23.79 20.63
C LYS A 600 -2.20 -22.56 20.33
N TRP A 601 -2.62 -21.85 21.37
CA TRP A 601 -3.24 -20.52 21.23
C TRP A 601 -2.13 -19.48 21.13
N LEU A 602 -2.19 -18.69 20.07
CA LEU A 602 -1.25 -17.60 19.79
C LEU A 602 -2.04 -16.31 19.72
N SER A 603 -1.48 -15.21 20.20
CA SER A 603 -2.04 -13.87 19.95
C SER A 603 -2.09 -13.61 18.44
N SER A 604 -2.83 -12.60 18.00
CA SER A 604 -2.86 -12.21 16.57
C SER A 604 -1.46 -11.96 16.01
N GLU A 605 -0.59 -11.32 16.79
CA GLU A 605 0.78 -10.99 16.40
C GLU A 605 1.67 -12.24 16.35
N GLU A 606 1.56 -13.13 17.34
CA GLU A 606 2.30 -14.39 17.36
C GLU A 606 1.85 -15.34 16.25
N TYR A 607 0.54 -15.38 15.97
CA TYR A 607 -0.01 -16.15 14.86
C TYR A 607 0.49 -15.62 13.53
N ALA A 608 0.44 -14.29 13.32
CA ALA A 608 0.97 -13.67 12.12
C ALA A 608 2.47 -13.91 11.96
N ARG A 609 3.25 -13.80 13.05
CA ARG A 609 4.70 -14.07 13.06
C ARG A 609 5.01 -15.53 12.72
N ALA A 610 4.33 -16.48 13.35
CA ALA A 610 4.51 -17.90 13.09
C ALA A 610 4.13 -18.27 11.65
N ARG A 611 3.03 -17.72 11.14
CA ARG A 611 2.60 -17.91 9.74
C ARG A 611 3.44 -17.11 8.73
N GLY A 612 4.20 -16.13 9.21
CA GLY A 612 5.22 -15.40 8.47
C GLY A 612 6.46 -16.24 8.18
N GLU A 613 6.69 -17.34 8.91
CA GLU A 613 7.74 -18.29 8.56
C GLU A 613 7.37 -19.09 7.30
N TRP A 614 8.29 -19.23 6.36
CA TRP A 614 8.03 -19.91 5.08
C TRP A 614 7.56 -21.36 5.23
N SER A 615 7.99 -22.06 6.29
CA SER A 615 7.58 -23.43 6.62
C SER A 615 6.08 -23.55 6.91
N ALA A 616 5.49 -22.52 7.54
CA ALA A 616 4.10 -22.47 7.98
C ALA A 616 3.24 -21.50 7.15
N ALA A 617 3.74 -21.04 6.01
CA ALA A 617 3.09 -20.08 5.12
C ALA A 617 1.71 -20.53 4.62
N TRP A 618 0.89 -19.57 4.19
CA TRP A 618 -0.43 -19.84 3.61
C TRP A 618 -0.30 -20.50 2.24
N THR A 619 -1.19 -21.45 1.97
CA THR A 619 -1.30 -22.11 0.67
C THR A 619 -2.75 -22.09 0.21
N LYS A 620 -2.95 -21.94 -1.10
CA LYS A 620 -4.27 -22.01 -1.73
C LYS A 620 -4.13 -22.69 -3.09
N GLU A 621 -5.01 -23.64 -3.36
CA GLU A 621 -5.11 -24.26 -4.68
C GLU A 621 -6.34 -23.73 -5.42
N SER A 622 -6.17 -23.48 -6.71
CA SER A 622 -7.22 -23.13 -7.66
C SER A 622 -7.17 -24.11 -8.85
N PRO A 623 -8.04 -23.98 -9.88
CA PRO A 623 -8.02 -24.88 -11.03
C PRO A 623 -6.65 -25.00 -11.70
N HIS A 624 -5.95 -23.88 -11.92
CA HIS A 624 -4.70 -23.85 -12.68
C HIS A 624 -3.44 -23.61 -11.83
N TYR A 625 -3.58 -23.11 -10.59
CA TYR A 625 -2.43 -22.74 -9.75
C TYR A 625 -2.40 -23.41 -8.37
N ARG A 626 -1.18 -23.54 -7.85
CA ARG A 626 -0.88 -23.71 -6.42
C ARG A 626 -0.13 -22.47 -5.94
N VAL A 627 -0.72 -21.72 -5.05
CA VAL A 627 -0.14 -20.50 -4.50
C VAL A 627 0.40 -20.78 -3.10
N LYS A 628 1.60 -20.30 -2.79
CA LYS A 628 2.15 -20.26 -1.43
C LYS A 628 2.71 -18.88 -1.11
N THR A 629 2.36 -18.32 0.04
CA THR A 629 2.84 -17.00 0.48
C THR A 629 2.87 -16.87 1.99
N ASN A 630 3.87 -16.18 2.52
CA ASN A 630 4.00 -15.81 3.94
C ASN A 630 3.62 -14.34 4.22
N GLN A 631 2.86 -13.70 3.32
CA GLN A 631 2.42 -12.32 3.50
C GLN A 631 1.17 -12.21 4.38
N SER A 632 0.04 -12.78 3.93
CA SER A 632 -1.17 -12.94 4.74
C SER A 632 -2.15 -13.92 4.09
N GLU A 633 -3.15 -14.36 4.85
CA GLU A 633 -4.25 -15.18 4.32
C GLU A 633 -5.06 -14.43 3.26
N ALA A 634 -5.37 -13.16 3.50
CA ALA A 634 -6.12 -12.32 2.58
C ALA A 634 -5.36 -12.12 1.27
N PHE A 635 -4.05 -11.85 1.34
CA PHE A 635 -3.20 -11.74 0.16
C PHE A 635 -3.13 -13.06 -0.62
N CYS A 636 -3.01 -14.21 0.06
CA CYS A 636 -3.06 -15.53 -0.58
C CYS A 636 -4.38 -15.74 -1.35
N GLY A 637 -5.49 -15.29 -0.76
CA GLY A 637 -6.81 -15.28 -1.38
C GLY A 637 -6.85 -14.46 -2.67
N THR A 638 -6.47 -13.19 -2.56
CA THR A 638 -6.41 -12.22 -3.67
C THR A 638 -5.49 -12.67 -4.79
N LEU A 639 -4.30 -13.17 -4.46
CA LEU A 639 -3.31 -13.63 -5.44
C LEU A 639 -3.81 -14.84 -6.22
N SER A 640 -4.46 -15.79 -5.56
CA SER A 640 -5.07 -16.95 -6.22
C SER A 640 -6.18 -16.53 -7.20
N GLU A 641 -7.00 -15.54 -6.85
CA GLU A 641 -8.04 -15.00 -7.75
C GLU A 641 -7.44 -14.25 -8.94
N LEU A 642 -6.39 -13.44 -8.70
CA LEU A 642 -5.68 -12.73 -9.75
C LEU A 642 -5.04 -13.68 -10.76
N LEU A 643 -4.37 -14.73 -10.30
CA LEU A 643 -3.70 -15.70 -11.18
C LEU A 643 -4.68 -16.45 -12.07
N GLU A 644 -5.87 -16.79 -11.57
CA GLU A 644 -6.92 -17.40 -12.41
C GLU A 644 -7.47 -16.42 -13.45
N ALA A 645 -7.63 -15.14 -13.09
CA ALA A 645 -8.02 -14.12 -14.05
C ALA A 645 -6.92 -13.87 -15.11
N ALA A 646 -5.65 -13.82 -14.68
CA ALA A 646 -4.50 -13.68 -15.57
C ALA A 646 -4.39 -14.88 -16.51
N HIS A 647 -4.65 -16.09 -16.04
CA HIS A 647 -4.68 -17.29 -16.89
C HIS A 647 -5.71 -17.22 -18.00
N ALA A 648 -6.93 -16.73 -17.73
CA ALA A 648 -7.92 -16.53 -18.78
C ALA A 648 -7.42 -15.55 -19.86
N GLU A 649 -6.69 -14.52 -19.45
CA GLU A 649 -6.10 -13.54 -20.35
C GLU A 649 -4.90 -14.09 -21.12
N TYR A 650 -4.04 -14.89 -20.48
CA TYR A 650 -2.97 -15.64 -21.17
C TYR A 650 -3.53 -16.63 -22.18
N GLU A 651 -4.62 -17.33 -21.86
CA GLU A 651 -5.27 -18.26 -22.77
C GLU A 651 -5.83 -17.55 -24.00
N ARG A 652 -6.42 -16.37 -23.81
CA ARG A 652 -6.88 -15.53 -24.92
C ARG A 652 -5.73 -15.10 -25.83
N PHE A 653 -4.56 -14.85 -25.27
CA PHE A 653 -3.40 -14.32 -26.00
C PHE A 653 -2.51 -15.41 -26.64
N PHE A 654 -2.17 -16.44 -25.88
CA PHE A 654 -1.26 -17.53 -26.27
C PHE A 654 -1.98 -18.78 -26.78
N GLY A 655 -3.29 -18.89 -26.55
CA GLY A 655 -4.07 -20.11 -26.80
C GLY A 655 -4.13 -21.04 -25.59
N ALA A 656 -4.94 -22.09 -25.74
CA ALA A 656 -5.22 -23.05 -24.69
C ALA A 656 -4.02 -23.93 -24.34
N ARG A 657 -3.86 -24.25 -23.05
CA ARG A 657 -2.88 -25.21 -22.56
C ARG A 657 -3.22 -26.64 -23.02
N PRO A 658 -2.21 -27.52 -23.13
CA PRO A 658 -2.45 -28.94 -23.41
C PRO A 658 -3.40 -29.56 -22.38
N ASN A 659 -4.31 -30.43 -22.84
CA ASN A 659 -5.20 -31.17 -21.95
C ASN A 659 -4.40 -31.97 -20.91
N GLY A 660 -4.72 -31.80 -19.63
CA GLY A 660 -4.04 -32.47 -18.53
C GLY A 660 -2.72 -31.85 -18.09
N ALA A 661 -2.41 -30.61 -18.53
CA ALA A 661 -1.27 -29.86 -18.01
C ALA A 661 -1.30 -29.76 -16.47
N PRO A 662 -0.15 -29.91 -15.79
CA PRO A 662 -0.09 -29.84 -14.33
C PRO A 662 -0.46 -28.43 -13.84
N LYS A 663 -0.91 -28.29 -12.59
CA LYS A 663 -1.07 -26.95 -12.00
C LYS A 663 0.29 -26.27 -11.90
N MET A 664 0.36 -25.00 -12.31
CA MET A 664 1.54 -24.14 -12.15
C MET A 664 1.69 -23.77 -10.68
N THR A 665 2.92 -23.73 -10.17
CA THR A 665 3.18 -23.33 -8.78
C THR A 665 3.68 -21.90 -8.73
N MET A 666 3.15 -21.09 -7.80
CA MET A 666 3.56 -19.71 -7.60
C MET A 666 3.91 -19.43 -6.14
N TYR A 667 5.16 -19.06 -5.90
CA TYR A 667 5.68 -18.69 -4.58
C TYR A 667 5.83 -17.18 -4.45
N ALA A 668 5.11 -16.58 -3.50
CA ALA A 668 5.12 -15.15 -3.25
C ALA A 668 5.67 -14.87 -1.85
N PHE A 669 6.93 -14.47 -1.76
CA PHE A 669 7.65 -14.21 -0.52
C PHE A 669 7.43 -12.77 -0.03
N SER A 670 7.15 -12.61 1.27
CA SER A 670 6.98 -11.28 1.88
C SER A 670 8.29 -10.52 2.07
N ASN A 671 9.43 -11.22 2.08
CA ASN A 671 10.76 -10.67 2.34
C ASN A 671 11.83 -11.30 1.44
N TYR A 672 12.97 -10.62 1.34
CA TYR A 672 14.09 -11.04 0.50
C TYR A 672 14.79 -12.28 1.04
N GLU A 673 14.88 -12.43 2.35
CA GLU A 673 15.67 -13.47 3.00
C GLU A 673 15.10 -14.87 2.73
N ASP A 674 13.77 -15.02 2.81
CA ASP A 674 13.10 -16.27 2.43
C ASP A 674 13.22 -16.56 0.92
N TYR A 675 13.10 -15.52 0.09
CA TYR A 675 13.27 -15.64 -1.36
C TYR A 675 14.70 -16.08 -1.73
N LYS A 676 15.71 -15.47 -1.11
CA LYS A 676 17.12 -15.84 -1.30
C LYS A 676 17.36 -17.27 -0.80
N ALA A 677 16.85 -17.65 0.37
CA ALA A 677 16.97 -19.01 0.87
C ALA A 677 16.35 -20.04 -0.09
N TYR A 678 15.22 -19.69 -0.72
CA TYR A 678 14.65 -20.50 -1.79
C TYR A 678 15.57 -20.57 -3.01
N CYS A 679 16.11 -19.44 -3.48
CA CYS A 679 17.05 -19.40 -4.61
C CYS A 679 18.28 -20.27 -4.37
N ASP A 680 18.86 -20.20 -3.16
CA ASP A 680 20.04 -20.98 -2.76
C ASP A 680 19.73 -22.49 -2.68
N SER A 681 18.46 -22.86 -2.46
CA SER A 681 18.02 -24.26 -2.38
C SER A 681 17.82 -24.94 -3.73
N LEU A 682 17.79 -24.18 -4.84
CA LEU A 682 17.48 -24.72 -6.16
C LEU A 682 18.69 -25.43 -6.80
N PRO A 683 18.48 -26.61 -7.42
CA PRO A 683 19.52 -27.25 -8.23
C PRO A 683 19.88 -26.36 -9.43
N GLY A 684 21.12 -25.88 -9.49
CA GLY A 684 21.60 -24.95 -10.54
C GLY A 684 21.57 -23.46 -10.16
N GLY A 685 21.05 -23.13 -8.97
CA GLY A 685 20.96 -21.75 -8.44
C GLY A 685 19.73 -20.99 -8.92
N GLY A 686 19.17 -20.14 -8.06
CA GLY A 686 18.10 -19.19 -8.41
C GLY A 686 18.62 -17.83 -8.88
N ALA A 687 17.70 -16.85 -9.00
CA ALA A 687 18.02 -15.47 -9.40
C ALA A 687 17.89 -14.48 -8.22
N PRO A 688 18.81 -14.49 -7.23
CA PRO A 688 18.70 -13.65 -6.04
C PRO A 688 18.83 -12.15 -6.32
N GLY A 689 19.26 -11.74 -7.51
CA GLY A 689 19.26 -10.33 -7.94
C GLY A 689 17.91 -9.86 -8.51
N ALA A 690 17.01 -10.78 -8.86
CA ALA A 690 15.74 -10.47 -9.50
C ALA A 690 14.61 -10.25 -8.47
N GLY A 691 13.55 -9.55 -8.89
CA GLY A 691 12.30 -9.43 -8.12
C GLY A 691 11.48 -10.73 -8.14
N GLY A 692 11.70 -11.56 -9.15
CA GLY A 692 11.12 -12.86 -9.36
C GLY A 692 11.82 -13.58 -10.51
N PHE A 693 11.50 -14.86 -10.68
CA PHE A 693 11.85 -15.63 -11.86
C PHE A 693 10.95 -16.86 -11.98
N ALA A 694 10.83 -17.36 -13.20
CA ALA A 694 10.12 -18.59 -13.54
C ALA A 694 10.99 -19.49 -14.43
N PRO A 695 11.57 -20.60 -13.90
CA PRO A 695 12.22 -21.60 -14.72
C PRO A 695 11.20 -22.45 -15.48
N SER A 696 11.62 -22.99 -16.63
CA SER A 696 10.80 -23.88 -17.45
C SER A 696 10.50 -25.22 -16.77
N GLU A 697 11.36 -25.69 -15.87
CA GLU A 697 11.14 -26.88 -15.03
C GLU A 697 11.57 -26.59 -13.58
N PRO A 698 10.80 -26.99 -12.54
CA PRO A 698 9.54 -27.74 -12.54
C PRO A 698 8.27 -26.84 -12.59
N HIS A 699 8.17 -25.88 -13.53
CA HIS A 699 7.02 -24.97 -13.67
C HIS A 699 6.63 -24.22 -12.37
N THR A 700 7.64 -23.72 -11.65
CA THR A 700 7.44 -23.00 -10.39
C THR A 700 7.94 -21.56 -10.52
N GLY A 701 7.02 -20.63 -10.67
CA GLY A 701 7.32 -19.20 -10.65
C GLY A 701 7.45 -18.72 -9.21
N CYS A 702 8.27 -17.69 -9.01
CA CYS A 702 8.37 -17.06 -7.70
C CYS A 702 8.70 -15.57 -7.78
N GLY A 703 8.33 -14.84 -6.75
CA GLY A 703 8.75 -13.46 -6.56
C GLY A 703 8.68 -13.06 -5.11
N TRP A 704 9.26 -11.91 -4.79
CA TRP A 704 9.19 -11.33 -3.45
C TRP A 704 8.69 -9.88 -3.50
N ALA A 705 8.18 -9.37 -2.38
CA ALA A 705 7.62 -8.03 -2.25
C ALA A 705 8.69 -6.91 -2.32
N LYS A 706 9.46 -6.88 -3.42
CA LYS A 706 10.69 -6.11 -3.61
C LYS A 706 10.55 -4.63 -3.28
N TYR A 707 9.44 -4.01 -3.69
CA TYR A 707 9.26 -2.56 -3.62
C TYR A 707 8.42 -2.09 -2.42
N GLY A 708 7.99 -3.01 -1.54
CA GLY A 708 7.05 -2.68 -0.44
C GLY A 708 5.66 -2.21 -0.91
N ASN A 709 5.34 -2.39 -2.20
CA ASN A 709 4.07 -2.01 -2.81
C ASN A 709 3.34 -3.27 -3.31
N GLU A 710 2.12 -3.50 -2.83
CA GLU A 710 1.35 -4.71 -3.15
C GLU A 710 1.04 -4.81 -4.66
N GLN A 711 0.64 -3.72 -5.31
CA GLN A 711 0.35 -3.72 -6.76
C GLN A 711 1.58 -4.10 -7.57
N TYR A 712 2.76 -3.51 -7.29
CA TYR A 712 3.99 -3.88 -8.00
C TYR A 712 4.41 -5.33 -7.74
N PHE A 713 4.12 -5.85 -6.55
CA PHE A 713 4.38 -7.25 -6.27
C PHE A 713 3.45 -8.17 -7.08
N LEU A 714 2.15 -7.85 -7.13
CA LEU A 714 1.19 -8.57 -7.98
C LEU A 714 1.61 -8.51 -9.46
N GLU A 715 2.09 -7.37 -9.94
CA GLU A 715 2.63 -7.23 -11.31
C GLU A 715 3.83 -8.14 -11.57
N THR A 716 4.78 -8.23 -10.63
CA THR A 716 5.89 -9.18 -10.74
C THR A 716 5.39 -10.62 -10.79
N ILE A 717 4.41 -10.99 -9.95
CA ILE A 717 3.89 -12.37 -9.96
C ILE A 717 3.13 -12.68 -11.26
N VAL A 718 2.37 -11.73 -11.80
CA VAL A 718 1.70 -11.85 -13.12
C VAL A 718 2.72 -11.91 -14.25
N HIS A 719 3.84 -11.19 -14.15
CA HIS A 719 4.95 -11.31 -15.09
C HIS A 719 5.51 -12.75 -15.10
N GLU A 720 5.85 -13.29 -13.92
CA GLU A 720 6.39 -14.66 -13.82
C GLU A 720 5.37 -15.73 -14.24
N ALA A 721 4.08 -15.51 -13.96
CA ALA A 721 3.02 -16.41 -14.41
C ALA A 721 2.89 -16.44 -15.94
N ALA A 722 3.15 -15.33 -16.63
CA ALA A 722 3.14 -15.30 -18.08
C ALA A 722 4.24 -16.20 -18.66
N HIS A 723 5.45 -16.16 -18.10
CA HIS A 723 6.56 -17.06 -18.46
C HIS A 723 6.16 -18.53 -18.34
N LEU A 724 5.65 -18.93 -17.17
CA LEU A 724 5.18 -20.31 -16.95
C LEU A 724 4.15 -20.74 -18.00
N TYR A 725 3.17 -19.87 -18.28
CA TYR A 725 2.09 -20.17 -19.21
C TYR A 725 2.60 -20.47 -20.62
N PHE A 726 3.50 -19.63 -21.14
CA PHE A 726 3.96 -19.83 -22.51
C PHE A 726 5.04 -20.93 -22.64
N PHE A 727 5.78 -21.25 -21.57
CA PHE A 727 6.63 -22.45 -21.56
C PHE A 727 5.80 -23.72 -21.71
N GLU A 728 4.64 -23.78 -21.07
CA GLU A 728 3.75 -24.93 -21.16
C GLU A 728 3.03 -25.06 -22.51
N THR A 729 2.56 -23.95 -23.07
CA THR A 729 1.89 -23.97 -24.38
C THR A 729 2.88 -24.20 -25.54
N ARG A 730 4.19 -24.01 -25.32
CA ARG A 730 5.23 -24.01 -26.37
C ARG A 730 4.91 -23.03 -27.51
N SER A 731 4.10 -22.02 -27.23
CA SER A 731 3.69 -20.98 -28.20
C SER A 731 4.82 -20.01 -28.52
N VAL A 732 5.91 -20.08 -27.74
CA VAL A 732 7.05 -19.18 -27.81
C VAL A 732 8.32 -19.98 -28.10
N PRO A 733 9.11 -19.59 -29.12
CA PRO A 733 10.39 -20.25 -29.42
C PRO A 733 11.38 -20.11 -28.25
N PRO A 734 12.21 -21.13 -27.98
CA PRO A 734 13.17 -21.09 -26.87
C PRO A 734 14.32 -20.08 -27.08
N ALA A 735 14.55 -19.61 -28.31
CA ALA A 735 15.62 -18.67 -28.65
C ALA A 735 15.06 -17.32 -29.13
N LEU A 736 14.36 -16.62 -28.24
CA LEU A 736 13.93 -15.24 -28.47
C LEU A 736 14.98 -14.24 -27.95
N PRO A 737 15.15 -13.07 -28.62
CA PRO A 737 15.84 -11.96 -28.01
C PRO A 737 15.16 -11.53 -26.70
N SER A 738 15.95 -11.17 -25.69
CA SER A 738 15.47 -10.78 -24.37
C SER A 738 14.38 -9.71 -24.41
N TRP A 739 14.50 -8.72 -25.30
CA TRP A 739 13.50 -7.65 -25.38
C TRP A 739 12.11 -8.14 -25.81
N VAL A 740 12.04 -9.21 -26.62
CA VAL A 740 10.77 -9.82 -27.01
C VAL A 740 10.24 -10.66 -25.85
N HIS A 741 11.08 -11.50 -25.28
CA HIS A 741 10.72 -12.40 -24.18
C HIS A 741 10.18 -11.61 -22.98
N GLU A 742 10.91 -10.58 -22.56
CA GLU A 742 10.50 -9.70 -21.46
C GLU A 742 9.39 -8.73 -21.87
N GLY A 743 9.37 -8.27 -23.12
CA GLY A 743 8.29 -7.43 -23.65
C GLY A 743 6.93 -8.13 -23.57
N MET A 744 6.91 -9.44 -23.80
CA MET A 744 5.71 -10.27 -23.69
C MET A 744 5.22 -10.42 -22.25
N ALA A 745 6.10 -10.70 -21.30
CA ALA A 745 5.73 -10.83 -19.90
C ALA A 745 5.31 -9.47 -19.29
N THR A 746 6.08 -8.42 -19.56
CA THR A 746 5.79 -7.06 -19.10
C THR A 746 4.48 -6.49 -19.68
N TYR A 747 4.03 -6.95 -20.85
CA TYR A 747 2.72 -6.58 -21.42
C TYR A 747 1.53 -6.95 -20.51
N PHE A 748 1.65 -8.01 -19.71
CA PHE A 748 0.60 -8.42 -18.78
C PHE A 748 0.69 -7.73 -17.42
N GLU A 749 1.72 -6.91 -17.16
CA GLU A 749 1.80 -6.12 -15.92
C GLU A 749 0.80 -4.95 -15.90
N GLY A 750 0.18 -4.61 -17.03
CA GLY A 750 -0.86 -3.60 -17.09
C GLY A 750 -2.23 -4.16 -16.77
N PHE A 751 -2.59 -4.16 -15.50
CA PHE A 751 -3.92 -4.55 -15.03
C PHE A 751 -4.37 -3.70 -13.83
N ARG A 752 -5.68 -3.70 -13.61
CA ARG A 752 -6.32 -3.02 -12.48
C ARG A 752 -7.53 -3.81 -12.01
N ARG A 753 -8.04 -3.45 -10.82
CA ARG A 753 -9.40 -3.83 -10.42
C ARG A 753 -10.40 -2.84 -10.98
N ASP A 754 -11.41 -3.35 -11.67
CA ASP A 754 -12.56 -2.60 -12.14
C ASP A 754 -13.82 -3.35 -11.73
N GLY A 755 -14.64 -2.74 -10.86
CA GLY A 755 -15.87 -3.37 -10.40
C GLY A 755 -15.68 -4.68 -9.60
N GLY A 756 -14.53 -4.86 -8.95
CA GLY A 756 -14.16 -6.09 -8.23
C GLY A 756 -13.57 -7.21 -9.09
N LYS A 757 -13.51 -7.01 -10.42
CA LYS A 757 -12.87 -7.94 -11.36
C LYS A 757 -11.49 -7.41 -11.78
N TRP A 758 -10.62 -8.33 -12.18
CA TRP A 758 -9.33 -7.97 -12.77
C TRP A 758 -9.51 -7.70 -14.27
N VAL A 759 -9.00 -6.56 -14.73
CA VAL A 759 -9.05 -6.14 -16.14
C VAL A 759 -7.65 -5.75 -16.60
N TRP A 760 -7.28 -6.21 -17.81
CA TRP A 760 -6.02 -5.88 -18.46
C TRP A 760 -6.23 -4.77 -19.49
N ASP A 761 -5.66 -3.60 -19.22
CA ASP A 761 -5.46 -2.54 -20.22
C ASP A 761 -4.07 -2.62 -20.87
N HIS A 762 -3.20 -3.48 -20.33
CA HIS A 762 -1.81 -3.69 -20.75
C HIS A 762 -0.93 -2.44 -20.61
N ILE A 763 -1.41 -1.41 -19.91
CA ILE A 763 -0.65 -0.21 -19.57
C ILE A 763 -0.02 -0.40 -18.18
N SER A 764 1.25 -0.82 -18.15
CA SER A 764 1.96 -0.94 -16.88
C SER A 764 2.39 0.43 -16.39
N ARG A 765 1.75 0.92 -15.32
CA ARG A 765 2.10 2.19 -14.65
C ARG A 765 3.55 2.21 -14.19
N LYS A 766 4.01 1.11 -13.58
CA LYS A 766 5.40 0.93 -13.17
C LYS A 766 6.39 1.15 -14.31
N ARG A 767 6.14 0.53 -15.47
CA ARG A 767 7.01 0.63 -16.65
C ARG A 767 6.91 2.01 -17.31
N LEU A 768 5.70 2.55 -17.43
CA LEU A 768 5.48 3.87 -18.01
C LEU A 768 6.21 4.95 -17.22
N SER A 769 6.09 4.95 -15.90
CA SER A 769 6.72 5.95 -15.03
C SER A 769 8.24 5.92 -15.12
N LEU A 770 8.86 4.73 -15.05
CA LEU A 770 10.30 4.60 -15.20
C LEU A 770 10.78 4.97 -16.62
N LEU A 771 10.00 4.65 -17.65
CA LEU A 771 10.31 5.03 -19.03
C LEU A 771 10.26 6.55 -19.24
N GLN A 772 9.22 7.21 -18.74
CA GLN A 772 9.06 8.66 -18.80
C GLN A 772 10.18 9.37 -18.05
N TRP A 773 10.59 8.85 -16.89
CA TRP A 773 11.73 9.33 -16.14
C TRP A 773 13.04 9.18 -16.93
N ALA A 774 13.35 7.97 -17.39
CA ALA A 774 14.57 7.69 -18.15
C ALA A 774 14.66 8.57 -19.39
N ARG A 775 13.55 8.79 -20.09
CA ARG A 775 13.47 9.75 -21.19
C ARG A 775 13.85 11.17 -20.77
N GLY A 776 13.28 11.67 -19.67
CA GLY A 776 13.56 13.02 -19.16
C GLY A 776 15.04 13.23 -18.80
N GLN A 777 15.75 12.15 -18.45
CA GLN A 777 17.17 12.15 -18.09
C GLN A 777 18.10 11.74 -19.25
N ASN A 778 17.59 11.59 -20.47
CA ASN A 778 18.34 11.04 -21.61
C ASN A 778 19.01 9.68 -21.31
N GLY A 779 18.34 8.86 -20.50
CA GLY A 779 18.80 7.56 -20.00
C GLY A 779 18.21 6.35 -20.72
N LEU A 780 17.53 6.54 -21.87
CA LEU A 780 17.05 5.43 -22.69
C LEU A 780 18.23 4.69 -23.35
N ILE A 781 18.14 3.37 -23.39
CA ILE A 781 19.10 2.48 -24.07
C ILE A 781 18.92 2.66 -25.58
N PRO A 782 19.99 3.01 -26.32
CA PRO A 782 19.95 3.10 -27.78
C PRO A 782 19.45 1.80 -28.42
N LEU A 783 18.54 1.88 -29.41
CA LEU A 783 17.90 0.68 -29.98
C LEU A 783 18.88 -0.42 -30.44
N PRO A 784 20.02 -0.13 -31.11
CA PRO A 784 20.98 -1.17 -31.48
C PRO A 784 21.57 -1.92 -30.29
N GLU A 785 21.80 -1.23 -29.16
CA GLU A 785 22.27 -1.84 -27.91
C GLU A 785 21.14 -2.60 -27.22
N PHE A 786 19.94 -2.01 -27.20
CA PHE A 786 18.74 -2.59 -26.60
C PHE A 786 18.36 -3.94 -27.25
N PHE A 787 18.43 -4.07 -28.58
CA PHE A 787 18.05 -5.30 -29.26
C PHE A 787 18.98 -6.49 -29.01
N VAL A 788 20.22 -6.24 -28.59
CA VAL A 788 21.22 -7.28 -28.28
C VAL A 788 21.49 -7.41 -26.77
N ALA A 789 20.82 -6.61 -25.94
CA ALA A 789 21.01 -6.64 -24.50
C ALA A 789 20.42 -7.92 -23.88
N ASP A 790 21.09 -8.40 -22.84
CA ASP A 790 20.66 -9.56 -22.06
C ASP A 790 20.07 -9.11 -20.71
N ALA A 791 18.80 -9.45 -20.48
CA ALA A 791 18.05 -8.96 -19.33
C ALA A 791 18.64 -9.50 -18.00
N ALA A 792 19.04 -10.78 -17.98
CA ALA A 792 19.63 -11.42 -16.81
C ALA A 792 20.97 -10.79 -16.44
N ASN A 793 21.85 -10.59 -17.43
CA ASN A 793 23.12 -9.91 -17.23
C ASN A 793 22.94 -8.46 -16.76
N LEU A 794 21.93 -7.73 -17.28
CA LEU A 794 21.62 -6.39 -16.78
C LEU A 794 21.16 -6.41 -15.32
N ILE A 795 20.29 -7.34 -14.92
CA ILE A 795 19.90 -7.50 -13.50
C ILE A 795 21.13 -7.68 -12.61
N ASP A 796 22.14 -8.40 -13.11
CA ASP A 796 23.36 -8.68 -12.35
C ASP A 796 24.40 -7.57 -12.33
N THR A 797 24.44 -6.76 -13.38
CA THR A 797 25.48 -5.75 -13.57
C THR A 797 25.00 -4.31 -13.36
N ASP A 798 23.73 -4.02 -13.63
CA ASP A 798 23.13 -2.69 -13.54
C ASP A 798 21.58 -2.78 -13.43
N GLY A 799 21.08 -3.00 -12.22
CA GLY A 799 19.64 -3.14 -11.95
C GLY A 799 18.81 -1.92 -12.35
N ALA A 800 19.37 -0.71 -12.24
CA ALA A 800 18.69 0.51 -12.70
C ALA A 800 18.52 0.50 -14.23
N LYS A 801 19.58 0.14 -14.98
CA LYS A 801 19.50 -0.04 -16.43
C LYS A 801 18.61 -1.22 -16.82
N ALA A 802 18.58 -2.30 -16.04
CA ALA A 802 17.64 -3.41 -16.22
C ALA A 802 16.19 -2.90 -16.16
N GLY A 803 15.85 -2.09 -15.14
CA GLY A 803 14.52 -1.47 -15.04
C GLY A 803 14.14 -0.66 -16.30
N VAL A 804 15.08 0.11 -16.85
CA VAL A 804 14.88 0.85 -18.12
C VAL A 804 14.70 -0.11 -19.30
N PHE A 805 15.50 -1.18 -19.37
CA PHE A 805 15.37 -2.23 -20.40
C PHE A 805 13.98 -2.85 -20.41
N TYR A 806 13.48 -3.31 -19.25
CA TYR A 806 12.12 -3.87 -19.14
C TYR A 806 11.06 -2.85 -19.55
N SER A 807 11.26 -1.57 -19.23
CA SER A 807 10.30 -0.51 -19.56
C SER A 807 10.30 -0.18 -21.06
N GLN A 808 11.46 -0.21 -21.73
CA GLN A 808 11.56 -0.10 -23.18
C GLN A 808 11.02 -1.34 -23.91
N ALA A 809 11.23 -2.54 -23.36
CA ALA A 809 10.68 -3.79 -23.86
C ALA A 809 9.15 -3.78 -23.82
N TRP A 810 8.58 -3.40 -22.68
CA TRP A 810 7.14 -3.19 -22.55
C TRP A 810 6.62 -2.19 -23.59
N ALA A 811 7.21 -1.00 -23.68
CA ALA A 811 6.70 0.05 -24.57
C ALA A 811 6.78 -0.31 -26.04
N LEU A 812 7.90 -0.90 -26.50
CA LEU A 812 8.05 -1.34 -27.88
C LEU A 812 7.07 -2.47 -28.19
N TYR A 813 6.95 -3.46 -27.29
CA TYR A 813 6.04 -4.58 -27.49
C TYR A 813 4.58 -4.11 -27.52
N TYR A 814 4.16 -3.30 -26.54
CA TYR A 814 2.84 -2.71 -26.48
C TYR A 814 2.54 -1.86 -27.73
N PHE A 815 3.48 -1.03 -28.19
CA PHE A 815 3.35 -0.29 -29.45
C PHE A 815 3.11 -1.21 -30.65
N LEU A 816 3.91 -2.27 -30.81
CA LEU A 816 3.78 -3.20 -31.93
C LEU A 816 2.47 -3.98 -31.90
N GLN A 817 1.91 -4.23 -30.72
CA GLN A 817 0.61 -4.89 -30.56
C GLN A 817 -0.58 -3.95 -30.79
N GLN A 818 -0.45 -2.68 -30.42
CA GLN A 818 -1.57 -1.71 -30.43
C GLN A 818 -1.58 -0.80 -31.65
N THR A 819 -0.50 -0.74 -32.42
CA THR A 819 -0.37 0.19 -33.55
C THR A 819 -1.37 -0.11 -34.67
N ALA A 820 -2.04 0.95 -35.15
CA ALA A 820 -2.91 0.91 -36.33
C ALA A 820 -2.13 1.14 -37.64
N ASN A 821 -0.81 1.39 -37.57
CA ASN A 821 0.01 1.63 -38.75
C ASN A 821 0.27 0.31 -39.50
N PRO A 822 -0.21 0.15 -40.75
CA PRO A 822 -0.09 -1.11 -41.48
C PRO A 822 1.35 -1.58 -41.67
N ARG A 823 2.31 -0.63 -41.78
CA ARG A 823 3.74 -0.93 -41.90
C ARG A 823 4.23 -1.75 -40.70
N TYR A 824 3.91 -1.30 -39.50
CA TYR A 824 4.36 -1.95 -38.27
C TYR A 824 3.62 -3.24 -38.01
N GLN A 825 2.33 -3.31 -38.33
CA GLN A 825 1.57 -4.57 -38.27
C GLN A 825 2.17 -5.64 -39.20
N SER A 826 2.45 -5.29 -40.46
CA SER A 826 3.03 -6.23 -41.42
C SER A 826 4.46 -6.63 -41.07
N GLY A 827 5.27 -5.66 -40.63
CA GLY A 827 6.66 -5.92 -40.26
C GLY A 827 6.78 -6.74 -38.99
N TRP A 828 5.97 -6.45 -37.98
CA TRP A 828 5.91 -7.26 -36.75
C TRP A 828 5.49 -8.70 -37.04
N LYS A 829 4.44 -8.88 -37.86
CA LYS A 829 4.01 -10.22 -38.28
C LYS A 829 5.12 -10.95 -39.05
N SER A 830 5.80 -10.29 -39.98
CA SER A 830 6.92 -10.88 -40.72
C SER A 830 8.07 -11.29 -39.80
N TYR A 831 8.44 -10.43 -38.85
CA TYR A 831 9.44 -10.71 -37.83
C TYR A 831 9.05 -11.93 -37.00
N TRP A 832 7.84 -11.94 -36.45
CA TRP A 832 7.33 -13.04 -35.63
C TRP A 832 7.28 -14.37 -36.39
N ASP A 833 6.79 -14.36 -37.63
CA ASP A 833 6.72 -15.55 -38.49
C ASP A 833 8.12 -16.10 -38.84
N LYS A 834 9.15 -15.26 -38.93
CA LYS A 834 10.53 -15.70 -39.18
C LYS A 834 11.15 -16.31 -37.92
N VAL A 835 11.03 -15.61 -36.80
CA VAL A 835 11.59 -16.06 -35.51
C VAL A 835 10.96 -17.37 -35.07
N THR A 836 9.64 -17.53 -35.20
CA THR A 836 8.94 -18.78 -34.88
C THR A 836 9.33 -19.96 -35.77
N ARG A 837 9.80 -19.70 -37.00
CA ARG A 837 10.35 -20.71 -37.91
C ARG A 837 11.86 -20.93 -37.74
N GLY A 838 12.49 -20.32 -36.74
CA GLY A 838 13.94 -20.38 -36.51
C GLY A 838 14.76 -19.71 -37.61
N SER A 839 14.16 -18.82 -38.41
CA SER A 839 14.86 -18.03 -39.42
C SER A 839 15.45 -16.76 -38.81
N PRO A 840 16.65 -16.32 -39.22
CA PRO A 840 17.18 -15.02 -38.82
C PRO A 840 16.20 -13.90 -39.18
N ALA A 841 15.94 -13.00 -38.25
CA ALA A 841 15.05 -11.86 -38.45
C ALA A 841 15.63 -10.62 -37.77
N ASP A 842 15.67 -9.51 -38.50
CA ASP A 842 16.04 -8.19 -37.97
C ASP A 842 14.79 -7.31 -37.94
N LEU A 843 14.39 -6.85 -36.75
CA LEU A 843 13.15 -6.12 -36.59
C LEU A 843 13.12 -4.84 -37.44
N LEU A 844 14.21 -4.07 -37.48
CA LEU A 844 14.27 -2.81 -38.22
C LEU A 844 14.10 -3.06 -39.72
N GLN A 845 14.72 -4.11 -40.25
CA GLN A 845 14.56 -4.55 -41.63
C GLN A 845 13.12 -4.97 -41.93
N GLU A 846 12.47 -5.77 -41.05
CA GLU A 846 11.09 -6.22 -41.27
C GLU A 846 10.08 -5.06 -41.18
N LEU A 847 10.31 -4.09 -40.28
CA LEU A 847 9.50 -2.87 -40.19
C LEU A 847 9.85 -1.87 -41.31
N GLY A 848 10.99 -2.07 -41.99
CA GLY A 848 11.53 -1.21 -43.03
C GLY A 848 11.98 0.17 -42.55
N VAL A 849 12.24 0.39 -41.26
CA VAL A 849 12.67 1.66 -40.64
C VAL A 849 14.11 1.60 -40.16
N ASP A 850 14.78 2.74 -40.03
CA ASP A 850 16.03 2.82 -39.26
C ASP A 850 15.76 3.01 -37.75
N ALA A 851 16.80 2.79 -36.93
CA ALA A 851 16.71 2.93 -35.48
C ALA A 851 16.29 4.34 -35.02
N PRO A 852 16.86 5.45 -35.53
CA PRO A 852 16.42 6.79 -35.13
C PRO A 852 14.94 7.07 -35.43
N THR A 853 14.43 6.60 -36.58
CA THR A 853 13.01 6.74 -36.93
C THR A 853 12.13 5.97 -35.96
N LEU A 854 12.44 4.69 -35.69
CA LEU A 854 11.66 3.89 -34.74
C LEU A 854 11.69 4.48 -33.33
N ALA A 855 12.86 4.94 -32.86
CA ALA A 855 13.01 5.57 -31.56
C ALA A 855 12.17 6.86 -31.45
N GLY A 856 12.17 7.71 -32.49
CA GLY A 856 11.38 8.93 -32.50
C GLY A 856 9.87 8.69 -32.58
N GLU A 857 9.43 7.65 -33.29
CA GLU A 857 8.01 7.26 -33.33
C GLU A 857 7.54 6.61 -32.02
N LEU A 858 8.36 5.74 -31.43
CA LEU A 858 8.08 5.15 -30.12
C LEU A 858 8.03 6.22 -29.02
N ASP A 859 8.93 7.19 -29.04
CA ASP A 859 8.92 8.30 -28.09
C ASP A 859 7.61 9.11 -28.17
N LYS A 860 7.20 9.50 -29.38
CA LYS A 860 5.90 10.16 -29.60
C LYS A 860 4.73 9.33 -29.13
N TYR A 861 4.78 8.01 -29.33
CA TYR A 861 3.74 7.12 -28.86
C TYR A 861 3.64 7.12 -27.33
N VAL A 862 4.77 6.97 -26.63
CA VAL A 862 4.85 7.00 -25.16
C VAL A 862 4.46 8.36 -24.58
N GLN A 863 4.67 9.47 -25.30
CA GLN A 863 4.19 10.80 -24.88
C GLN A 863 2.67 10.93 -24.87
N ASN A 864 1.95 10.09 -25.63
CA ASN A 864 0.50 10.12 -25.74
C ASN A 864 -0.22 9.06 -24.89
N LEU A 865 0.55 8.23 -24.15
CA LEU A 865 0.05 7.32 -23.11
C LEU A 865 0.00 8.05 -21.78
#